data_AF-A0A813BS22-F1
#
_entry.id   AF-A0A813BS22-F1
#
_cell.length_a   1.000
_cell.length_b   1.000
_cell.length_c   1.000
_cell.angle_alpha   90.00
_cell.angle_beta   90.00
_cell.angle_gamma   90.00
#
_symmetry.space_group_name_H-M   'P 1'
#
loop_
_entity.id
_entity.type
_entity.pdbx_description
1 polymer ?
#
loop_
_entity_poly.entity_id
_entity_poly.type
_entity_poly.pdbx_seq_one_letter_code
_entity_poly.pdbx_strand_id
1 'polypeptide(L)'
;MKRALDAAQASADLAAAEGLEPDGQVAAAASAAADAAAALNVPIGAQLSIAAVAAAKIAIDLGISQDDAADAAASCTESITQSMGQDADTRAQAADTTAIITGYLVASHAGEGPIAAGLEAGKAMRAAGSTPQEQLSAAADAALHAASTANLPKELQLVAATAAIGRTAAVGRIRTSKDEFRKLILHLAAQLAVALPSYGVDEATLATTAEAAAVQDLSDSIQPEIENEESQEMLISEMQNDLELRKALDASDQQVAAIRSDFQRGMRSLLTVLRNSVALGTPQARRIVGVTAAHYLLKKGRKVTLIEKCAIACHSSGKAGGFLTDGDSGWHSGSIARLAKRSFALHEDLAKEFGADAIGHRRVKCLGQGRDASTAQPAWLASGQYQKDMGNETGLAQVTPYKLMDALKDSIVKRGCEIIIGKATGVEMEGSDAMSCSLCQDGKESSLPCTSLILGMGAWASEAAEWFPDSTLPRRTVSNRYTSVIWDDVEVGKDATMVFTMGEDHTEIYPRSNECYANGCPTDPPLPDNPMEIEPPQDEIDRVKAESIAAVPRLKDATIIRSTACFLAGSEDHRPVVGRIPKTENAVIACGGGCWGILNGPAMGEAAAALAAGEEPPLDVSAFDPLRFDRSHLSTFIKGLPPKLTALVAQHPELADLGLAKSSRGMLRDSL
;
A
#
# COMPACT_ATOMS: atom_id res chain seq x y z
N MET A 1 0.68 -16.67 -17.75
CA MET A 1 -0.14 -17.89 -17.77
C MET A 1 -0.73 -18.19 -19.14
N LYS A 2 -1.74 -17.46 -19.66
CA LYS A 2 -2.35 -17.78 -20.98
C LYS A 2 -1.33 -17.98 -22.12
N ARG A 3 -0.43 -17.00 -22.35
CA ARG A 3 0.65 -17.12 -23.36
C ARG A 3 1.59 -18.32 -23.15
N ALA A 4 1.82 -18.70 -21.89
CA ALA A 4 2.68 -19.83 -21.56
C ALA A 4 1.97 -21.16 -21.81
N LEU A 5 0.66 -21.25 -21.52
CA LEU A 5 -0.17 -22.41 -21.87
C LEU A 5 -0.33 -22.54 -23.39
N ASP A 6 -0.51 -21.43 -24.10
CA ASP A 6 -0.59 -21.43 -25.57
C ASP A 6 0.75 -21.91 -26.19
N ALA A 7 1.88 -21.45 -25.65
CA ALA A 7 3.21 -21.89 -26.07
C ALA A 7 3.49 -23.36 -25.71
N ALA A 8 3.06 -23.79 -24.53
CA ALA A 8 3.17 -25.18 -24.07
C ALA A 8 2.40 -26.13 -24.98
N GLN A 9 1.15 -25.80 -25.32
CA GLN A 9 0.33 -26.60 -26.21
C GLN A 9 0.94 -26.67 -27.61
N ALA A 10 1.36 -25.52 -28.17
CA ALA A 10 1.99 -25.50 -29.49
C ALA A 10 3.30 -26.33 -29.53
N SER A 11 4.07 -26.31 -28.45
CA SER A 11 5.31 -27.09 -28.31
C SER A 11 5.01 -28.59 -28.16
N ALA A 12 4.01 -28.95 -27.37
CA ALA A 12 3.54 -30.34 -27.23
C ALA A 12 3.05 -30.91 -28.56
N ASP A 13 2.23 -30.14 -29.30
CA ASP A 13 1.70 -30.53 -30.61
C ASP A 13 2.83 -30.73 -31.64
N LEU A 14 3.87 -29.89 -31.60
CA LEU A 14 5.05 -30.03 -32.44
C LEU A 14 5.87 -31.27 -32.06
N ALA A 15 6.12 -31.48 -30.77
CA ALA A 15 6.82 -32.66 -30.28
C ALA A 15 6.08 -33.96 -30.63
N ALA A 16 4.74 -33.95 -30.59
CA ALA A 16 3.91 -35.06 -31.06
C ALA A 16 4.09 -35.30 -32.57
N ALA A 17 4.12 -34.24 -33.38
CA ALA A 17 4.34 -34.34 -34.82
C ALA A 17 5.75 -34.85 -35.18
N GLU A 18 6.75 -34.61 -34.33
CA GLU A 18 8.12 -35.12 -34.46
C GLU A 18 8.28 -36.56 -33.93
N GLY A 19 7.22 -37.15 -33.37
CA GLY A 19 7.21 -38.53 -32.89
C GLY A 19 7.85 -38.71 -31.51
N LEU A 20 7.92 -37.65 -30.69
CA LEU A 20 8.34 -37.80 -29.30
C LEU A 20 7.27 -38.54 -28.49
N GLU A 21 7.73 -39.42 -27.60
CA GLU A 21 6.90 -40.07 -26.59
C GLU A 21 6.29 -39.05 -25.62
N PRO A 22 5.20 -39.39 -24.89
CA PRO A 22 4.47 -38.44 -24.03
C PRO A 22 5.35 -37.64 -23.06
N ASP A 23 6.34 -38.27 -22.43
CA ASP A 23 7.28 -37.59 -21.53
C ASP A 23 8.09 -36.50 -22.24
N GLY A 24 8.47 -36.75 -23.50
CA GLY A 24 9.16 -35.79 -24.35
C GLY A 24 8.28 -34.60 -24.76
N GLN A 25 6.99 -34.84 -24.95
CA GLN A 25 6.00 -33.78 -25.22
C GLN A 25 5.76 -32.90 -23.99
N VAL A 26 5.69 -33.52 -22.79
CA VAL A 26 5.55 -32.82 -21.51
C VAL A 26 6.78 -31.94 -21.22
N ALA A 27 7.99 -32.46 -21.45
CA ALA A 27 9.22 -31.70 -21.28
C ALA A 27 9.31 -30.51 -22.26
N ALA A 28 8.95 -30.72 -23.53
CA ALA A 28 8.90 -29.66 -24.54
C ALA A 28 7.89 -28.56 -24.19
N ALA A 29 6.75 -28.94 -23.62
CA ALA A 29 5.72 -28.02 -23.15
C ALA A 29 6.20 -27.18 -21.95
N ALA A 30 6.84 -27.82 -20.97
CA ALA A 30 7.39 -27.16 -19.79
C ALA A 30 8.45 -26.11 -20.15
N SER A 31 9.38 -26.46 -21.05
CA SER A 31 10.42 -25.55 -21.53
C SER A 31 9.82 -24.35 -22.27
N ALA A 32 8.89 -24.58 -23.20
CA ALA A 32 8.25 -23.49 -23.95
C ALA A 32 7.43 -22.55 -23.05
N ALA A 33 6.80 -23.09 -22.00
CA ALA A 33 6.10 -22.29 -21.00
C ALA A 33 7.06 -21.41 -20.18
N ALA A 34 8.21 -21.97 -19.78
CA ALA A 34 9.25 -21.24 -19.07
C ALA A 34 9.83 -20.11 -19.95
N ASP A 35 10.16 -20.39 -21.20
CA ASP A 35 10.70 -19.42 -22.16
C ASP A 35 9.69 -18.29 -22.45
N ALA A 36 8.42 -18.64 -22.62
CA ALA A 36 7.35 -17.65 -22.80
C ALA A 36 7.16 -16.78 -21.55
N ALA A 37 7.38 -17.31 -20.36
CA ALA A 37 7.35 -16.55 -19.11
C ALA A 37 8.61 -15.67 -18.95
N ALA A 38 9.78 -16.16 -19.34
CA ALA A 38 11.04 -15.42 -19.34
C ALA A 38 11.00 -14.23 -20.30
N ALA A 39 10.43 -14.40 -21.50
CA ALA A 39 10.22 -13.33 -22.48
C ALA A 39 9.33 -12.18 -21.97
N LEU A 40 8.59 -12.40 -20.87
CA LEU A 40 7.74 -11.42 -20.21
C LEU A 40 8.37 -10.82 -18.94
N ASN A 41 9.67 -11.07 -18.69
CA ASN A 41 10.39 -10.65 -17.48
C ASN A 41 9.70 -11.10 -16.18
N VAL A 42 9.07 -12.28 -16.19
CA VAL A 42 8.47 -12.88 -14.98
C VAL A 42 9.59 -13.33 -14.02
N PRO A 43 9.48 -13.16 -12.69
CA PRO A 43 10.48 -13.66 -11.75
C PRO A 43 10.68 -15.17 -11.84
N ILE A 44 11.91 -15.65 -11.61
CA ILE A 44 12.31 -17.03 -11.84
C ILE A 44 11.43 -18.08 -11.13
N GLY A 45 11.09 -17.87 -9.85
CA GLY A 45 10.21 -18.78 -9.11
C GLY A 45 8.83 -18.91 -9.76
N ALA A 46 8.30 -17.83 -10.32
CA ALA A 46 7.03 -17.85 -11.04
C ALA A 46 7.15 -18.45 -12.44
N GLN A 47 8.32 -18.36 -13.11
CA GLN A 47 8.58 -19.09 -14.36
C GLN A 47 8.50 -20.62 -14.11
N LEU A 48 9.13 -21.09 -13.03
CA LEU A 48 9.12 -22.50 -12.61
C LEU A 48 7.70 -22.99 -12.30
N SER A 49 6.90 -22.22 -11.54
CA SER A 49 5.50 -22.58 -11.27
C SER A 49 4.65 -22.64 -12.55
N ILE A 50 4.88 -21.72 -13.50
CA ILE A 50 4.15 -21.71 -14.78
C ILE A 50 4.53 -22.93 -15.63
N ALA A 51 5.81 -23.30 -15.64
CA ALA A 51 6.29 -24.49 -16.34
C ALA A 51 5.69 -25.78 -15.75
N ALA A 52 5.63 -25.90 -14.42
CA ALA A 52 5.03 -27.04 -13.74
C ALA A 52 3.54 -27.20 -14.04
N VAL A 53 2.78 -26.09 -14.05
CA VAL A 53 1.34 -26.10 -14.42
C VAL A 53 1.14 -26.55 -15.86
N ALA A 54 1.97 -26.04 -16.78
CA ALA A 54 1.90 -26.40 -18.18
C ALA A 54 2.24 -27.88 -18.42
N ALA A 55 3.29 -28.38 -17.75
CA ALA A 55 3.70 -29.78 -17.81
C ALA A 55 2.60 -30.72 -17.32
N ALA A 56 2.05 -30.44 -16.13
CA ALA A 56 0.96 -31.22 -15.55
C ALA A 56 -0.27 -31.22 -16.45
N LYS A 57 -0.63 -30.06 -17.02
CA LYS A 57 -1.76 -29.98 -17.95
C LYS A 57 -1.55 -30.85 -19.20
N ILE A 58 -0.39 -30.77 -19.84
CA ILE A 58 -0.10 -31.56 -21.05
C ILE A 58 -0.02 -33.05 -20.73
N ALA A 59 0.59 -33.44 -19.61
CA ALA A 59 0.64 -34.83 -19.16
C ALA A 59 -0.78 -35.41 -19.01
N ILE A 60 -1.69 -34.64 -18.41
CA ILE A 60 -3.10 -35.00 -18.27
C ILE A 60 -3.79 -35.11 -19.64
N ASP A 61 -3.59 -34.13 -20.53
CA ASP A 61 -4.20 -34.14 -21.87
C ASP A 61 -3.73 -35.33 -22.72
N LEU A 62 -2.52 -35.85 -22.46
CA LEU A 62 -1.94 -37.04 -23.09
C LEU A 62 -2.35 -38.37 -22.42
N GLY A 63 -3.13 -38.31 -21.33
CA GLY A 63 -3.60 -39.49 -20.61
C GLY A 63 -2.54 -40.18 -19.72
N ILE A 64 -1.48 -39.45 -19.35
CA ILE A 64 -0.49 -39.91 -18.35
C ILE A 64 -1.17 -40.01 -16.97
N SER A 65 -0.80 -41.00 -16.17
CA SER A 65 -1.38 -41.20 -14.84
C SER A 65 -1.10 -40.00 -13.93
N GLN A 66 -1.91 -39.80 -12.90
CA GLN A 66 -1.79 -38.61 -12.04
C GLN A 66 -0.48 -38.59 -11.25
N ASP A 67 -0.01 -39.74 -10.80
CA ASP A 67 1.28 -39.90 -10.11
C ASP A 67 2.43 -39.62 -11.09
N ASP A 68 2.36 -40.18 -12.31
CA ASP A 68 3.37 -39.97 -13.34
C ASP A 68 3.39 -38.52 -13.87
N ALA A 69 2.25 -37.84 -13.90
CA ALA A 69 2.14 -36.42 -14.28
C ALA A 69 2.73 -35.48 -13.22
N ALA A 70 2.57 -35.83 -11.93
CA ALA A 70 3.19 -35.14 -10.81
C ALA A 70 4.73 -35.30 -10.85
N ASP A 71 5.18 -36.52 -11.09
CA ASP A 71 6.61 -36.86 -11.22
C ASP A 71 7.24 -36.19 -12.45
N ALA A 72 6.53 -36.15 -13.58
CA ALA A 72 6.97 -35.44 -14.78
C ALA A 72 7.09 -33.92 -14.55
N ALA A 73 6.13 -33.31 -13.84
CA ALA A 73 6.18 -31.90 -13.49
C ALA A 73 7.35 -31.57 -12.53
N ALA A 74 7.61 -32.44 -11.56
CA ALA A 74 8.74 -32.31 -10.65
C ALA A 74 10.10 -32.44 -11.38
N SER A 75 10.23 -33.45 -12.25
CA SER A 75 11.44 -33.72 -13.03
C SER A 75 11.76 -32.60 -14.04
N CYS A 76 10.73 -32.02 -14.68
CA CYS A 76 10.89 -30.88 -15.57
C CYS A 76 11.37 -29.63 -14.81
N THR A 77 10.81 -29.37 -13.63
CA THR A 77 11.20 -28.23 -12.79
C THR A 77 12.64 -28.36 -12.31
N GLU A 78 13.08 -29.57 -11.95
CA GLU A 78 14.46 -29.86 -11.59
C GLU A 78 15.42 -29.66 -12.77
N SER A 79 15.06 -30.15 -13.96
CA SER A 79 15.86 -30.02 -15.19
C SER A 79 16.02 -28.56 -15.63
N ILE A 80 14.95 -27.76 -15.58
CA ILE A 80 14.98 -26.32 -15.87
C ILE A 80 15.89 -25.62 -14.86
N THR A 81 15.77 -25.93 -13.57
CA THR A 81 16.59 -25.32 -12.52
C THR A 81 18.08 -25.66 -12.67
N GLN A 82 18.41 -26.89 -13.08
CA GLN A 82 19.79 -27.30 -13.38
C GLN A 82 20.37 -26.58 -14.60
N SER A 83 19.57 -26.39 -15.66
CA SER A 83 20.01 -25.69 -16.88
C SER A 83 20.33 -24.20 -16.67
N MET A 84 19.79 -23.60 -15.62
CA MET A 84 19.90 -22.15 -15.32
C MET A 84 21.01 -21.80 -14.31
N GLY A 85 21.77 -22.79 -13.82
CA GLY A 85 22.99 -22.57 -13.02
C GLY A 85 22.78 -21.94 -11.63
N GLN A 86 21.63 -22.17 -10.98
CA GLN A 86 21.25 -21.51 -9.72
C GLN A 86 21.58 -22.30 -8.44
N ASP A 87 21.59 -21.60 -7.30
CA ASP A 87 21.93 -22.11 -5.97
C ASP A 87 20.92 -23.15 -5.39
N ALA A 88 21.22 -23.69 -4.21
CA ALA A 88 20.44 -24.74 -3.57
C ALA A 88 19.16 -24.24 -2.88
N ASP A 89 19.11 -22.97 -2.46
CA ASP A 89 17.94 -22.38 -1.79
C ASP A 89 16.80 -22.09 -2.78
N THR A 90 17.14 -21.69 -4.01
CA THR A 90 16.18 -21.53 -5.10
C THR A 90 15.55 -22.86 -5.53
N ARG A 91 16.28 -23.98 -5.38
CA ARG A 91 15.80 -25.35 -5.66
C ARG A 91 14.76 -25.83 -4.64
N ALA A 92 14.91 -25.47 -3.36
CA ALA A 92 13.98 -25.86 -2.31
C ALA A 92 12.61 -25.16 -2.44
N GLN A 93 12.59 -23.86 -2.76
CA GLN A 93 11.34 -23.09 -2.95
C GLN A 93 10.51 -23.53 -4.18
N ALA A 94 11.16 -24.06 -5.22
CA ALA A 94 10.49 -24.56 -6.41
C ALA A 94 9.76 -25.91 -6.18
N ALA A 95 10.31 -26.76 -5.30
CA ALA A 95 9.74 -28.06 -4.96
C ALA A 95 8.44 -27.94 -4.15
N ASP A 96 8.44 -27.08 -3.12
CA ASP A 96 7.26 -26.86 -2.26
C ASP A 96 6.07 -26.23 -3.03
N THR A 97 6.37 -25.38 -4.01
CA THR A 97 5.34 -24.73 -4.84
C THR A 97 4.72 -25.70 -5.86
N THR A 98 5.46 -26.72 -6.29
CA THR A 98 5.01 -27.71 -7.28
C THR A 98 4.01 -28.69 -6.65
N ALA A 99 4.26 -29.17 -5.43
CA ALA A 99 3.35 -30.09 -4.72
C ALA A 99 1.97 -29.47 -4.45
N ILE A 100 1.93 -28.20 -4.04
CA ILE A 100 0.70 -27.46 -3.72
C ILE A 100 -0.15 -27.23 -4.97
N ILE A 101 0.48 -26.98 -6.13
CA ILE A 101 -0.21 -26.71 -7.38
C ILE A 101 -0.66 -28.01 -8.07
N THR A 102 0.11 -29.09 -7.95
CA THR A 102 -0.29 -30.43 -8.40
C THR A 102 -1.52 -30.93 -7.65
N GLY A 103 -1.59 -30.70 -6.32
CA GLY A 103 -2.80 -30.98 -5.54
C GLY A 103 -4.02 -30.17 -5.98
N TYR A 104 -3.81 -28.91 -6.40
CA TYR A 104 -4.88 -28.05 -6.93
C TYR A 104 -5.37 -28.49 -8.33
N LEU A 105 -4.47 -29.00 -9.19
CA LEU A 105 -4.78 -29.49 -10.53
C LEU A 105 -5.51 -30.85 -10.50
N VAL A 106 -5.13 -31.74 -9.59
CA VAL A 106 -5.87 -32.99 -9.32
C VAL A 106 -7.30 -32.67 -8.82
N ALA A 107 -7.43 -31.66 -7.96
CA ALA A 107 -8.72 -31.22 -7.43
C ALA A 107 -9.63 -30.53 -8.47
N SER A 108 -9.08 -30.02 -9.58
CA SER A 108 -9.83 -29.22 -10.55
C SER A 108 -10.25 -29.97 -11.82
N HIS A 109 -9.80 -31.21 -12.05
CA HIS A 109 -10.27 -32.05 -13.17
C HIS A 109 -10.76 -33.46 -12.81
N ALA A 110 -10.78 -33.85 -11.53
CA ALA A 110 -11.66 -34.93 -11.08
C ALA A 110 -13.12 -34.44 -11.16
N GLY A 111 -13.76 -34.63 -12.32
CA GLY A 111 -15.16 -34.31 -12.53
C GLY A 111 -16.04 -34.85 -11.40
N GLU A 112 -16.85 -33.98 -10.79
CA GLU A 112 -18.06 -34.30 -10.02
C GLU A 112 -17.99 -35.36 -8.87
N GLY A 113 -16.82 -35.75 -8.37
CA GLY A 113 -16.73 -36.84 -7.37
C GLY A 113 -16.92 -36.36 -5.91
N PRO A 114 -15.86 -36.02 -5.15
CA PRO A 114 -15.98 -35.85 -3.69
C PRO A 114 -16.66 -34.57 -3.21
N ILE A 115 -16.25 -33.41 -3.72
CA ILE A 115 -16.80 -32.12 -3.28
C ILE A 115 -18.26 -31.97 -3.70
N ALA A 116 -18.62 -32.51 -4.86
CA ALA A 116 -19.99 -32.51 -5.36
C ALA A 116 -20.88 -33.47 -4.55
N ALA A 117 -20.39 -34.69 -4.21
CA ALA A 117 -21.09 -35.60 -3.31
C ALA A 117 -21.38 -34.96 -1.95
N GLY A 118 -20.41 -34.23 -1.40
CA GLY A 118 -20.61 -33.45 -0.18
C GLY A 118 -21.66 -32.35 -0.32
N LEU A 119 -21.60 -31.56 -1.41
CA LEU A 119 -22.58 -30.51 -1.66
C LEU A 119 -24.01 -31.06 -1.82
N GLU A 120 -24.19 -32.19 -2.51
CA GLU A 120 -25.50 -32.81 -2.68
C GLU A 120 -26.04 -33.41 -1.37
N ALA A 121 -25.19 -34.03 -0.55
CA ALA A 121 -25.58 -34.49 0.78
C ALA A 121 -26.03 -33.34 1.69
N GLY A 122 -25.30 -32.22 1.68
CA GLY A 122 -25.69 -31.02 2.41
C GLY A 122 -27.01 -30.42 1.95
N LYS A 123 -27.27 -30.39 0.63
CA LYS A 123 -28.56 -29.97 0.06
C LYS A 123 -29.70 -30.92 0.44
N ALA A 124 -29.45 -32.23 0.46
CA ALA A 124 -30.45 -33.23 0.82
C ALA A 124 -30.87 -33.10 2.29
N MET A 125 -29.91 -32.90 3.20
CA MET A 125 -30.19 -32.62 4.62
C MET A 125 -30.97 -31.32 4.80
N ARG A 126 -30.66 -30.30 4.00
CA ARG A 126 -31.43 -29.06 4.01
C ARG A 126 -32.87 -29.27 3.58
N ALA A 127 -33.09 -30.03 2.51
CA ALA A 127 -34.43 -30.35 2.01
C ALA A 127 -35.24 -31.18 3.02
N ALA A 128 -34.56 -31.98 3.86
CA ALA A 128 -35.16 -32.72 4.97
C ALA A 128 -35.45 -31.85 6.21
N GLY A 129 -35.12 -30.55 6.19
CA GLY A 129 -35.34 -29.65 7.32
C GLY A 129 -34.31 -29.79 8.45
N SER A 130 -33.18 -30.46 8.18
CA SER A 130 -32.11 -30.66 9.17
C SER A 130 -31.41 -29.35 9.54
N THR A 131 -30.81 -29.32 10.72
CA THR A 131 -30.05 -28.19 11.24
C THR A 131 -28.83 -27.88 10.37
N PRO A 132 -28.29 -26.64 10.39
CA PRO A 132 -27.04 -26.31 9.70
C PRO A 132 -25.88 -27.25 10.04
N GLN A 133 -25.81 -27.71 11.28
CA GLN A 133 -24.78 -28.63 11.74
C GLN A 133 -24.88 -29.99 11.04
N GLU A 134 -26.08 -30.54 10.96
CA GLU A 134 -26.35 -31.80 10.28
C GLU A 134 -26.12 -31.70 8.77
N GLN A 135 -26.43 -30.55 8.16
CA GLN A 135 -26.15 -30.29 6.74
C GLN A 135 -24.65 -30.29 6.43
N LEU A 136 -23.85 -29.65 7.28
CA LEU A 136 -22.41 -29.51 7.05
C LEU A 136 -21.66 -30.80 7.41
N SER A 137 -22.09 -31.53 8.44
CA SER A 137 -21.57 -32.87 8.77
C SER A 137 -21.80 -33.85 7.61
N ALA A 138 -23.03 -33.92 7.10
CA ALA A 138 -23.35 -34.81 5.98
C ALA A 138 -22.56 -34.46 4.70
N ALA A 139 -22.26 -33.17 4.49
CA ALA A 139 -21.42 -32.74 3.39
C ALA A 139 -19.95 -33.18 3.54
N ALA A 140 -19.40 -33.10 4.75
CA ALA A 140 -18.05 -33.57 5.03
C ALA A 140 -17.94 -35.09 4.85
N ASP A 141 -18.88 -35.84 5.43
CA ASP A 141 -18.88 -37.31 5.40
C ASP A 141 -19.01 -37.86 3.97
N ALA A 142 -19.91 -37.29 3.16
CA ALA A 142 -20.08 -37.71 1.77
C ALA A 142 -18.86 -37.38 0.91
N ALA A 143 -18.17 -36.25 1.17
CA ALA A 143 -16.95 -35.90 0.48
C ALA A 143 -15.77 -36.80 0.87
N LEU A 144 -15.58 -37.09 2.17
CA LEU A 144 -14.57 -38.04 2.64
C LEU A 144 -14.80 -39.45 2.08
N HIS A 145 -16.05 -39.92 2.11
CA HIS A 145 -16.41 -41.23 1.59
C HIS A 145 -16.13 -41.35 0.08
N ALA A 146 -16.52 -40.35 -0.70
CA ALA A 146 -16.27 -40.32 -2.13
C ALA A 146 -14.77 -40.18 -2.45
N ALA A 147 -14.01 -39.39 -1.69
CA ALA A 147 -12.56 -39.26 -1.85
C ALA A 147 -11.82 -40.56 -1.50
N SER A 148 -12.26 -41.26 -0.46
CA SER A 148 -11.75 -42.57 -0.06
C SER A 148 -12.06 -43.64 -1.11
N THR A 149 -13.28 -43.64 -1.67
CA THR A 149 -13.69 -44.57 -2.74
C THR A 149 -12.91 -44.33 -4.03
N ALA A 150 -12.53 -43.08 -4.30
CA ALA A 150 -11.64 -42.70 -5.39
C ALA A 150 -10.16 -42.99 -5.11
N ASN A 151 -9.84 -43.59 -3.95
CA ASN A 151 -8.50 -43.99 -3.54
C ASN A 151 -7.49 -42.83 -3.50
N LEU A 152 -7.99 -41.61 -3.22
CA LEU A 152 -7.13 -40.43 -3.14
C LEU A 152 -6.18 -40.52 -1.93
N PRO A 153 -4.97 -39.93 -2.02
CA PRO A 153 -4.10 -39.69 -0.87
C PRO A 153 -4.86 -39.05 0.29
N LYS A 154 -4.53 -39.42 1.53
CA LYS A 154 -5.29 -39.06 2.74
C LYS A 154 -5.38 -37.54 2.94
N GLU A 155 -4.34 -36.84 2.53
CA GLU A 155 -4.20 -35.38 2.54
C GLU A 155 -5.23 -34.75 1.58
N LEU A 156 -5.45 -35.35 0.41
CA LEU A 156 -6.45 -34.91 -0.56
C LEU A 156 -7.89 -35.26 -0.15
N GLN A 157 -8.10 -36.30 0.64
CA GLN A 157 -9.40 -36.61 1.22
C GLN A 157 -9.85 -35.52 2.21
N LEU A 158 -8.93 -34.99 3.02
CA LEU A 158 -9.21 -33.90 3.96
C LEU A 158 -9.51 -32.58 3.23
N VAL A 159 -8.75 -32.27 2.18
CA VAL A 159 -8.98 -31.09 1.33
C VAL A 159 -10.36 -31.14 0.68
N ALA A 160 -10.80 -32.32 0.22
CA ALA A 160 -12.12 -32.51 -0.37
C ALA A 160 -13.26 -32.25 0.64
N ALA A 161 -13.15 -32.75 1.88
CA ALA A 161 -14.16 -32.52 2.91
C ALA A 161 -14.27 -31.04 3.31
N THR A 162 -13.15 -30.37 3.55
CA THR A 162 -13.13 -28.95 3.91
C THR A 162 -13.76 -28.08 2.80
N ALA A 163 -13.46 -28.38 1.53
CA ALA A 163 -14.05 -27.67 0.39
C ALA A 163 -15.57 -27.91 0.24
N ALA A 164 -16.05 -29.12 0.54
CA ALA A 164 -17.47 -29.45 0.48
C ALA A 164 -18.29 -28.71 1.55
N ILE A 165 -17.75 -28.56 2.76
CA ILE A 165 -18.35 -27.78 3.85
C ILE A 165 -18.49 -26.31 3.43
N GLY A 166 -17.41 -25.71 2.93
CA GLY A 166 -17.41 -24.31 2.50
C GLY A 166 -18.44 -24.01 1.41
N ARG A 167 -18.56 -24.90 0.41
CA ARG A 167 -19.59 -24.76 -0.64
C ARG A 167 -21.01 -24.96 -0.11
N THR A 168 -21.22 -25.90 0.80
CA THR A 168 -22.53 -26.17 1.39
C THR A 168 -23.01 -25.00 2.25
N ALA A 169 -22.12 -24.39 3.04
CA ALA A 169 -22.43 -23.19 3.82
C ALA A 169 -22.83 -22.01 2.93
N ALA A 170 -22.07 -21.78 1.84
CA ALA A 170 -22.33 -20.69 0.89
C ALA A 170 -23.66 -20.86 0.13
N VAL A 171 -23.95 -22.06 -0.38
CA VAL A 171 -25.19 -22.36 -1.13
C VAL A 171 -26.40 -22.47 -0.18
N GLY A 172 -26.15 -22.92 1.06
CA GLY A 172 -27.12 -23.03 2.14
C GLY A 172 -27.71 -21.70 2.60
N ARG A 173 -27.00 -20.57 2.37
CA ARG A 173 -27.23 -19.29 3.08
C ARG A 173 -27.36 -19.50 4.59
N ILE A 174 -26.61 -20.47 5.12
CA ILE A 174 -26.58 -20.78 6.54
C ILE A 174 -26.00 -19.54 7.22
N ARG A 175 -26.84 -18.80 7.96
CA ARG A 175 -26.41 -17.72 8.85
C ARG A 175 -26.20 -18.32 10.23
N THR A 176 -25.00 -18.82 10.50
CA THR A 176 -24.60 -19.24 11.85
C THR A 176 -23.98 -18.08 12.58
N SER A 177 -24.17 -18.00 13.90
CA SER A 177 -23.36 -17.12 14.73
C SER A 177 -21.89 -17.56 14.70
N LYS A 178 -20.94 -16.65 14.96
CA LYS A 178 -19.49 -17.00 15.05
C LYS A 178 -19.25 -18.15 16.05
N ASP A 179 -20.03 -18.18 17.12
CA ASP A 179 -19.91 -19.16 18.21
C ASP A 179 -20.43 -20.55 17.81
N GLU A 180 -21.52 -20.62 17.02
CA GLU A 180 -22.00 -21.86 16.43
C GLU A 180 -21.05 -22.40 15.36
N PHE A 181 -20.47 -21.53 14.54
CA PHE A 181 -19.49 -21.94 13.52
C PHE A 181 -18.21 -22.50 14.16
N ARG A 182 -17.77 -21.91 15.27
CA ARG A 182 -16.64 -22.40 16.08
C ARG A 182 -16.93 -23.76 16.72
N LYS A 183 -18.11 -23.92 17.34
CA LYS A 183 -18.55 -25.22 17.90
C LYS A 183 -18.65 -26.29 16.81
N LEU A 184 -19.03 -25.89 15.60
CA LEU A 184 -19.12 -26.78 14.44
C LEU A 184 -17.74 -27.28 13.96
N ILE A 185 -16.77 -26.38 13.79
CA ILE A 185 -15.39 -26.71 13.39
C ILE A 185 -14.73 -27.61 14.45
N LEU A 186 -14.92 -27.29 15.74
CA LEU A 186 -14.37 -28.08 16.85
C LEU A 186 -15.05 -29.46 16.97
N HIS A 187 -16.36 -29.54 16.72
CA HIS A 187 -17.07 -30.81 16.69
C HIS A 187 -16.62 -31.68 15.51
N LEU A 188 -16.39 -31.09 14.32
CA LEU A 188 -15.83 -31.78 13.17
C LEU A 188 -14.38 -32.25 13.41
N ALA A 189 -13.54 -31.41 14.01
CA ALA A 189 -12.18 -31.78 14.39
C ALA A 189 -12.17 -32.93 15.41
N ALA A 190 -13.11 -32.93 16.36
CA ALA A 190 -13.28 -34.01 17.33
C ALA A 190 -13.83 -35.30 16.70
N GLN A 191 -14.79 -35.22 15.76
CA GLN A 191 -15.29 -36.38 15.03
C GLN A 191 -14.23 -36.99 14.10
N LEU A 192 -13.43 -36.15 13.44
CA LEU A 192 -12.27 -36.56 12.66
C LEU A 192 -11.23 -37.22 13.56
N ALA A 193 -10.88 -36.63 14.70
CA ALA A 193 -9.93 -37.21 15.66
C ALA A 193 -10.38 -38.58 16.21
N VAL A 194 -11.68 -38.80 16.37
CA VAL A 194 -12.24 -40.09 16.83
C VAL A 194 -12.32 -41.13 15.70
N ALA A 195 -12.54 -40.71 14.45
CA ALA A 195 -12.67 -41.61 13.31
C ALA A 195 -11.30 -42.06 12.75
N LEU A 196 -10.27 -41.21 12.80
CA LEU A 196 -8.97 -41.41 12.12
C LEU A 196 -8.14 -42.62 12.61
N PRO A 197 -8.16 -43.03 13.90
CA PRO A 197 -7.48 -44.25 14.35
C PRO A 197 -8.06 -45.52 13.70
N SER A 198 -9.37 -45.56 13.47
CA SER A 198 -10.03 -46.68 12.76
C SER A 198 -9.67 -46.79 11.27
N TYR A 199 -8.99 -45.79 10.70
CA TYR A 199 -8.52 -45.75 9.31
C TYR A 199 -6.98 -45.73 9.20
N GLY A 200 -6.26 -46.02 10.30
CA GLY A 200 -4.80 -46.26 10.29
C GLY A 200 -3.95 -45.02 9.98
N VAL A 201 -4.28 -43.85 10.53
CA VAL A 201 -3.46 -42.62 10.46
C VAL A 201 -2.65 -42.49 11.76
N ASP A 202 -1.34 -42.24 11.66
CA ASP A 202 -0.46 -42.07 12.83
C ASP A 202 -0.48 -40.63 13.39
N GLU A 203 -0.02 -40.47 14.64
CA GLU A 203 0.02 -39.19 15.36
C GLU A 203 0.89 -38.12 14.68
N ALA A 204 1.93 -38.51 13.95
CA ALA A 204 2.87 -37.58 13.30
C ALA A 204 2.26 -36.92 12.05
N THR A 205 1.47 -37.69 11.30
CA THR A 205 0.68 -37.20 10.16
C THR A 205 -0.46 -36.30 10.63
N LEU A 206 -1.04 -36.60 11.81
CA LEU A 206 -2.07 -35.78 12.45
C LEU A 206 -1.57 -34.39 12.84
N ALA A 207 -0.32 -34.27 13.30
CA ALA A 207 0.30 -32.99 13.65
C ALA A 207 0.48 -32.07 12.43
N THR A 208 1.00 -32.60 11.32
CA THR A 208 1.22 -31.85 10.07
C THR A 208 -0.09 -31.45 9.38
N THR A 209 -1.13 -32.28 9.50
CA THR A 209 -2.43 -32.02 8.84
C THR A 209 -3.36 -31.13 9.69
N ALA A 210 -3.25 -31.19 11.02
CA ALA A 210 -3.92 -30.24 11.92
C ALA A 210 -3.27 -28.84 11.87
N GLU A 211 -1.94 -28.76 11.65
CA GLU A 211 -1.20 -27.51 11.38
C GLU A 211 -1.62 -26.82 10.06
N ALA A 212 -2.13 -27.59 9.08
CA ALA A 212 -2.62 -27.05 7.81
C ALA A 212 -4.10 -26.62 7.83
N ALA A 213 -4.90 -27.14 8.77
CA ALA A 213 -6.36 -26.93 8.80
C ALA A 213 -6.87 -26.11 9.99
N ALA A 214 -6.06 -25.89 11.02
CA ALA A 214 -6.46 -25.13 12.20
C ALA A 214 -5.43 -24.05 12.52
N VAL A 215 -5.95 -22.93 13.05
CA VAL A 215 -5.19 -21.79 13.61
C VAL A 215 -4.84 -20.69 12.60
N GLN A 216 -5.88 -20.03 12.08
CA GLN A 216 -5.76 -18.61 11.72
C GLN A 216 -6.91 -17.71 12.22
N ASP A 217 -8.08 -18.25 12.60
CA ASP A 217 -9.21 -17.41 13.06
C ASP A 217 -9.46 -17.42 14.59
N LEU A 218 -8.67 -18.15 15.39
CA LEU A 218 -8.98 -18.35 16.81
C LEU A 218 -8.35 -17.33 17.78
N SER A 219 -7.44 -16.47 17.34
CA SER A 219 -6.71 -15.56 18.24
C SER A 219 -7.31 -14.14 18.31
N ASP A 220 -7.95 -13.66 17.25
CA ASP A 220 -8.22 -12.21 17.12
C ASP A 220 -9.63 -11.78 17.59
N SER A 221 -10.40 -12.66 18.24
CA SER A 221 -11.73 -12.32 18.77
C SER A 221 -11.93 -12.62 20.27
N ILE A 222 -10.87 -12.89 21.03
CA ILE A 222 -10.96 -13.24 22.47
C ILE A 222 -10.21 -12.21 23.32
N GLN A 223 -10.69 -10.97 23.35
CA GLN A 223 -10.16 -9.98 24.29
C GLN A 223 -11.17 -9.17 25.12
N PRO A 224 -12.50 -9.35 25.02
CA PRO A 224 -13.38 -8.70 26.01
C PRO A 224 -14.42 -9.58 26.72
N GLU A 225 -14.14 -10.84 27.09
CA GLU A 225 -15.00 -11.61 28.04
C GLU A 225 -14.19 -12.57 28.94
N ILE A 226 -13.21 -12.06 29.69
CA ILE A 226 -12.57 -12.76 30.82
C ILE A 226 -12.99 -12.04 32.11
N GLU A 227 -14.19 -12.34 32.59
CA GLU A 227 -14.62 -12.01 33.96
C GLU A 227 -15.45 -13.18 34.51
N ASN A 228 -14.81 -14.31 34.80
CA ASN A 228 -15.29 -15.26 35.81
C ASN A 228 -14.12 -16.09 36.37
N GLU A 229 -13.64 -15.70 37.57
CA GLU A 229 -12.39 -16.17 38.19
C GLU A 229 -12.44 -17.63 38.70
N GLU A 230 -13.61 -18.24 38.92
CA GLU A 230 -13.69 -19.55 39.60
C GLU A 230 -13.33 -20.76 38.72
N SER A 231 -13.29 -20.63 37.39
CA SER A 231 -12.96 -21.75 36.49
C SER A 231 -11.48 -21.79 36.07
N GLN A 232 -10.71 -20.73 36.33
CA GLN A 232 -9.30 -20.64 35.91
C GLN A 232 -8.34 -21.35 36.87
N GLU A 233 -8.60 -21.32 38.18
CA GLU A 233 -7.67 -21.92 39.17
C GLU A 233 -7.58 -23.45 39.06
N MET A 234 -8.63 -24.11 38.58
CA MET A 234 -8.68 -25.57 38.46
C MET A 234 -7.87 -26.08 37.26
N LEU A 235 -7.88 -25.35 36.13
CA LEU A 235 -7.16 -25.72 34.90
C LEU A 235 -5.67 -25.36 34.97
N ILE A 236 -5.34 -24.23 35.60
CA ILE A 236 -3.95 -23.75 35.74
C ILE A 236 -3.14 -24.71 36.64
N SER A 237 -3.78 -25.34 37.63
CA SER A 237 -3.18 -26.34 38.52
C SER A 237 -2.68 -27.60 37.77
N GLU A 238 -3.42 -28.06 36.74
CA GLU A 238 -3.05 -29.25 35.98
C GLU A 238 -1.98 -28.98 34.90
N MET A 239 -1.92 -27.77 34.35
CA MET A 239 -0.99 -27.38 33.27
C MET A 239 0.42 -26.97 33.76
N GLN A 240 0.60 -26.74 35.06
CA GLN A 240 1.83 -26.19 35.64
C GLN A 240 3.02 -27.18 35.77
N ASN A 241 2.84 -28.46 35.47
CA ASN A 241 3.85 -29.49 35.79
C ASN A 241 4.80 -29.92 34.65
N ASP A 242 4.67 -29.40 33.42
CA ASP A 242 5.50 -29.89 32.31
C ASP A 242 6.48 -28.83 31.74
N LEU A 243 7.73 -28.92 32.19
CA LEU A 243 8.83 -28.01 31.85
C LEU A 243 9.41 -28.27 30.44
N GLU A 244 9.20 -29.47 29.89
CA GLU A 244 9.72 -29.83 28.56
C GLU A 244 8.79 -29.35 27.44
N LEU A 245 7.48 -29.25 27.71
CA LEU A 245 6.51 -28.65 26.79
C LEU A 245 6.81 -27.17 26.51
N ARG A 246 7.28 -26.43 27.52
CA ARG A 246 7.64 -25.00 27.40
C ARG A 246 8.78 -24.74 26.41
N LYS A 247 9.80 -25.61 26.37
CA LYS A 247 10.95 -25.44 25.48
C LYS A 247 10.61 -25.75 24.02
N ALA A 248 9.68 -26.68 23.81
CA ALA A 248 9.21 -27.05 22.47
C ALA A 248 8.32 -25.95 21.84
N LEU A 249 7.48 -25.29 22.64
CA LEU A 249 6.61 -24.20 22.19
C LEU A 249 7.39 -22.93 21.81
N ASP A 250 8.37 -22.50 22.61
CA ASP A 250 9.16 -21.28 22.30
C ASP A 250 10.01 -21.42 21.02
N ALA A 251 10.49 -22.63 20.71
CA ALA A 251 11.24 -22.91 19.48
C ALA A 251 10.32 -22.96 18.24
N SER A 252 9.09 -23.46 18.42
CA SER A 252 8.06 -23.50 17.37
C SER A 252 7.55 -22.08 17.04
N ASP A 253 7.31 -21.24 18.03
CA ASP A 253 6.75 -19.89 17.83
C ASP A 253 7.62 -18.97 16.96
N GLN A 254 8.96 -19.06 17.08
CA GLN A 254 9.87 -18.30 16.22
C GLN A 254 9.90 -18.81 14.77
N GLN A 255 9.79 -20.11 14.55
CA GLN A 255 9.77 -20.71 13.21
C GLN A 255 8.41 -20.51 12.53
N VAL A 256 7.32 -20.65 13.28
CA VAL A 256 5.94 -20.40 12.83
C VAL A 256 5.74 -18.92 12.45
N ALA A 257 6.33 -17.97 13.18
CA ALA A 257 6.25 -16.55 12.82
C ALA A 257 6.96 -16.21 11.48
N ALA A 258 8.11 -16.85 11.20
CA ALA A 258 8.84 -16.66 9.95
C ALA A 258 8.08 -17.29 8.76
N ILE A 259 7.59 -18.52 8.94
CA ILE A 259 6.83 -19.25 7.91
C ILE A 259 5.47 -18.58 7.65
N ARG A 260 4.79 -18.05 8.68
CA ARG A 260 3.57 -17.23 8.56
C ARG A 260 3.82 -15.99 7.70
N SER A 261 4.93 -15.29 7.92
CA SER A 261 5.30 -14.11 7.13
C SER A 261 5.51 -14.46 5.66
N ASP A 262 6.18 -15.57 5.37
CA ASP A 262 6.53 -15.98 4.02
C ASP A 262 5.36 -16.61 3.25
N PHE A 263 4.53 -17.43 3.90
CA PHE A 263 3.31 -18.00 3.32
C PHE A 263 2.28 -16.92 3.01
N GLN A 264 2.05 -15.98 3.93
CA GLN A 264 1.17 -14.84 3.67
C GLN A 264 1.73 -13.92 2.56
N ARG A 265 3.06 -13.78 2.41
CA ARG A 265 3.69 -13.02 1.31
C ARG A 265 3.50 -13.73 -0.04
N GLY A 266 3.58 -15.06 -0.06
CA GLY A 266 3.29 -15.91 -1.23
C GLY A 266 1.81 -15.87 -1.65
N MET A 267 0.88 -16.04 -0.70
CA MET A 267 -0.58 -15.97 -0.95
C MET A 267 -1.01 -14.57 -1.39
N ARG A 268 -0.43 -13.52 -0.79
CA ARG A 268 -0.67 -12.13 -1.19
C ARG A 268 -0.12 -11.85 -2.58
N SER A 269 1.03 -12.40 -2.97
CA SER A 269 1.54 -12.30 -4.35
C SER A 269 0.61 -12.99 -5.35
N LEU A 270 0.03 -14.14 -4.98
CA LEU A 270 -0.93 -14.89 -5.80
C LEU A 270 -2.29 -14.16 -5.94
N LEU A 271 -2.82 -13.59 -4.85
CA LEU A 271 -4.05 -12.79 -4.86
C LEU A 271 -3.86 -11.43 -5.55
N THR A 272 -2.66 -10.85 -5.48
CA THR A 272 -2.28 -9.62 -6.19
C THR A 272 -2.22 -9.83 -7.70
N VAL A 273 -1.80 -11.02 -8.16
CA VAL A 273 -1.84 -11.40 -9.59
C VAL A 273 -3.29 -11.56 -10.08
N LEU A 274 -4.23 -11.94 -9.20
CA LEU A 274 -5.64 -12.17 -9.54
C LEU A 274 -6.57 -10.95 -9.33
N ARG A 275 -6.18 -9.98 -8.50
CA ARG A 275 -6.95 -8.75 -8.22
C ARG A 275 -6.09 -7.51 -8.50
N ASN A 276 -5.88 -7.20 -9.78
CA ASN A 276 -5.27 -5.93 -10.17
C ASN A 276 -6.30 -4.81 -10.06
N SER A 277 -6.53 -4.24 -8.87
CA SER A 277 -7.30 -3.00 -8.66
C SER A 277 -6.84 -2.31 -7.37
N VAL A 278 -5.90 -1.37 -7.51
CA VAL A 278 -5.67 -0.36 -6.46
C VAL A 278 -6.77 0.67 -6.62
N ALA A 279 -7.72 0.74 -5.69
CA ALA A 279 -8.54 1.93 -5.59
C ALA A 279 -7.79 2.91 -4.68
N LEU A 280 -7.43 4.05 -5.24
CA LEU A 280 -7.15 5.24 -4.45
C LEU A 280 -8.51 5.75 -3.95
N GLY A 281 -9.04 5.04 -2.96
CA GLY A 281 -10.16 5.50 -2.16
C GLY A 281 -9.72 6.72 -1.38
N THR A 282 -9.94 7.89 -1.95
CA THR A 282 -9.67 9.14 -1.25
C THR A 282 -10.81 10.08 -1.54
N PRO A 283 -11.16 10.96 -0.61
CA PRO A 283 -12.06 12.03 -0.96
C PRO A 283 -11.45 13.00 -1.99
N GLN A 284 -10.15 12.94 -2.31
CA GLN A 284 -9.38 14.12 -2.78
C GLN A 284 -8.09 13.79 -3.57
N ALA A 285 -8.03 12.71 -4.37
CA ALA A 285 -6.78 12.18 -4.94
C ALA A 285 -6.25 12.92 -6.16
N ARG A 286 -6.78 14.09 -6.53
CA ARG A 286 -6.18 14.88 -7.60
C ARG A 286 -5.20 15.94 -7.08
N ARG A 287 -4.52 15.64 -5.97
CA ARG A 287 -3.39 16.37 -5.40
C ARG A 287 -2.08 15.74 -5.82
N ILE A 288 -1.00 16.51 -5.79
CA ILE A 288 0.30 16.06 -6.31
C ILE A 288 0.70 14.69 -5.78
N VAL A 289 0.52 14.42 -4.48
CA VAL A 289 0.85 13.11 -3.87
C VAL A 289 0.00 11.96 -4.42
N GLY A 290 -1.33 12.15 -4.56
CA GLY A 290 -2.23 11.13 -5.09
C GLY A 290 -1.96 10.84 -6.57
N VAL A 291 -1.72 11.88 -7.37
CA VAL A 291 -1.44 11.75 -8.80
C VAL A 291 -0.04 11.18 -9.05
N THR A 292 0.98 11.54 -8.26
CA THR A 292 2.32 10.93 -8.36
C THR A 292 2.30 9.47 -7.92
N ALA A 293 1.58 9.12 -6.85
CA ALA A 293 1.39 7.72 -6.45
C ALA A 293 0.72 6.90 -7.57
N ALA A 294 -0.36 7.43 -8.17
CA ALA A 294 -1.00 6.81 -9.33
C ALA A 294 -0.02 6.64 -10.50
N HIS A 295 0.75 7.68 -10.82
CA HIS A 295 1.75 7.66 -11.89
C HIS A 295 2.78 6.54 -11.69
N TYR A 296 3.34 6.40 -10.48
CA TYR A 296 4.33 5.35 -10.20
C TYR A 296 3.71 3.95 -10.17
N LEU A 297 2.51 3.78 -9.61
CA LEU A 297 1.78 2.50 -9.64
C LEU A 297 1.46 2.05 -11.07
N LEU A 298 0.99 2.97 -11.92
CA LEU A 298 0.68 2.69 -13.32
C LEU A 298 1.94 2.38 -14.13
N LYS A 299 3.08 3.02 -13.84
CA LYS A 299 4.39 2.65 -14.44
C LYS A 299 4.82 1.23 -14.08
N LYS A 300 4.38 0.72 -12.93
CA LYS A 300 4.56 -0.68 -12.50
C LYS A 300 3.46 -1.62 -13.01
N GLY A 301 2.58 -1.17 -13.90
CA GLY A 301 1.52 -1.99 -14.49
C GLY A 301 0.36 -2.30 -13.54
N ARG A 302 0.24 -1.59 -12.42
CA ARG A 302 -0.90 -1.74 -11.50
C ARG A 302 -2.12 -1.02 -12.06
N LYS A 303 -3.31 -1.61 -11.92
CA LYS A 303 -4.58 -0.91 -12.21
C LYS A 303 -4.86 0.08 -11.08
N VAL A 304 -5.17 1.31 -11.45
CA VAL A 304 -5.42 2.40 -10.49
C VAL A 304 -6.74 3.10 -10.80
N THR A 305 -7.61 3.18 -9.81
CA THR A 305 -8.80 4.05 -9.81
C THR A 305 -8.54 5.22 -8.86
N LEU A 306 -8.72 6.45 -9.32
CA LEU A 306 -8.45 7.68 -8.60
C LEU A 306 -9.76 8.43 -8.30
N ILE A 307 -10.07 8.64 -7.02
CA ILE A 307 -11.30 9.34 -6.59
C ILE A 307 -10.97 10.78 -6.16
N GLU A 308 -11.74 11.76 -6.62
CA GLU A 308 -11.63 13.16 -6.17
C GLU A 308 -12.98 13.86 -6.12
N LYS A 309 -13.19 14.64 -5.06
CA LYS A 309 -14.42 15.37 -4.80
C LYS A 309 -14.78 16.38 -5.89
N CYS A 310 -13.82 17.19 -6.36
CA CYS A 310 -14.11 18.30 -7.28
C CYS A 310 -13.39 18.17 -8.63
N ALA A 311 -12.11 18.52 -8.69
CA ALA A 311 -11.35 18.60 -9.94
C ALA A 311 -9.83 18.45 -9.73
N ILE A 312 -9.06 18.22 -10.82
CA ILE A 312 -7.60 18.02 -10.69
C ILE A 312 -6.94 19.30 -10.26
N ALA A 313 -6.07 19.21 -9.26
CA ALA A 313 -5.24 20.32 -8.80
C ALA A 313 -6.07 21.57 -8.42
N CYS A 314 -7.35 21.39 -8.07
CA CYS A 314 -8.27 22.49 -7.84
C CYS A 314 -8.02 23.27 -6.54
N HIS A 315 -7.02 22.85 -5.77
CA HIS A 315 -6.62 23.42 -4.49
C HIS A 315 -5.08 23.65 -4.48
N SER A 316 -4.37 23.37 -3.36
CA SER A 316 -2.94 23.76 -3.20
C SER A 316 -2.04 23.28 -4.33
N SER A 317 -2.25 22.07 -4.88
CA SER A 317 -1.37 21.54 -5.93
C SER A 317 -1.42 22.31 -7.25
N GLY A 318 -2.52 22.97 -7.60
CA GLY A 318 -2.58 23.83 -8.80
C GLY A 318 -2.39 25.31 -8.48
N LYS A 319 -2.51 25.70 -7.22
CA LYS A 319 -2.45 27.09 -6.75
C LYS A 319 -1.10 27.49 -6.15
N ALA A 320 -0.21 26.55 -5.83
CA ALA A 320 1.09 26.83 -5.18
C ALA A 320 2.07 27.66 -6.02
N GLY A 321 3.13 28.17 -5.39
CA GLY A 321 4.23 28.95 -6.01
C GLY A 321 5.17 28.12 -6.89
N GLY A 322 5.47 26.87 -6.51
CA GLY A 322 6.24 25.93 -7.32
C GLY A 322 7.75 25.92 -7.09
N PHE A 323 8.22 26.38 -5.93
CA PHE A 323 9.63 26.38 -5.55
C PHE A 323 10.13 24.98 -5.17
N LEU A 324 11.35 24.67 -5.61
CA LEU A 324 12.04 23.40 -5.38
C LEU A 324 13.45 23.65 -4.83
N THR A 325 13.85 22.85 -3.84
CA THR A 325 15.21 22.85 -3.29
C THR A 325 15.73 21.41 -3.19
N ASP A 326 17.02 21.21 -3.42
CA ASP A 326 17.72 19.93 -3.48
C ASP A 326 17.94 19.25 -2.12
N GLY A 327 17.54 19.89 -1.02
CA GLY A 327 17.76 19.40 0.34
C GLY A 327 19.18 19.62 0.89
N ASP A 328 20.16 19.93 0.04
CA ASP A 328 21.54 20.24 0.43
C ASP A 328 21.77 21.77 0.55
N SER A 329 20.89 22.58 -0.02
CA SER A 329 20.93 24.05 -0.04
C SER A 329 20.65 24.75 1.31
N GLY A 330 20.59 24.01 2.42
CA GLY A 330 20.36 24.56 3.77
C GLY A 330 18.93 24.97 4.09
N TRP A 331 17.98 24.77 3.16
CA TRP A 331 16.54 25.02 3.38
C TRP A 331 15.86 23.97 4.26
N HIS A 332 16.48 22.81 4.40
CA HIS A 332 15.98 21.67 5.16
C HIS A 332 17.08 21.01 5.98
N SER A 333 16.68 20.23 6.98
CA SER A 333 17.58 19.42 7.80
C SER A 333 17.01 18.02 8.02
N GLY A 334 17.88 17.09 8.43
CA GLY A 334 17.50 15.74 8.85
C GLY A 334 16.73 14.94 7.80
N SER A 335 15.65 14.28 8.22
CA SER A 335 14.83 13.45 7.34
C SER A 335 14.13 14.25 6.23
N ILE A 336 13.76 15.50 6.48
CA ILE A 336 13.12 16.37 5.48
C ILE A 336 14.11 16.69 4.34
N ALA A 337 15.37 16.97 4.66
CA ALA A 337 16.40 17.19 3.63
C ALA A 337 16.57 15.98 2.71
N ARG A 338 16.56 14.76 3.26
CA ARG A 338 16.64 13.52 2.46
C ARG A 338 15.41 13.33 1.57
N LEU A 339 14.21 13.64 2.08
CA LEU A 339 12.97 13.61 1.30
C LEU A 339 13.02 14.61 0.14
N ALA A 340 13.39 15.86 0.44
CA ALA A 340 13.52 16.93 -0.54
C ALA A 340 14.54 16.58 -1.63
N LYS A 341 15.70 16.03 -1.25
CA LYS A 341 16.73 15.56 -2.19
C LYS A 341 16.23 14.51 -3.16
N ARG A 342 15.55 13.47 -2.66
CA ARG A 342 14.92 12.46 -3.54
C ARG A 342 13.88 13.09 -4.44
N SER A 343 13.05 13.96 -3.90
CA SER A 343 11.96 14.58 -4.64
C SER A 343 12.44 15.56 -5.71
N PHE A 344 13.54 16.28 -5.45
CA PHE A 344 14.20 17.16 -6.41
C PHE A 344 14.70 16.38 -7.62
N ALA A 345 15.36 15.23 -7.41
CA ALA A 345 15.76 14.33 -8.49
C ALA A 345 14.55 13.80 -9.28
N LEU A 346 13.45 13.45 -8.59
CA LEU A 346 12.22 13.03 -9.26
C LEU A 346 11.59 14.16 -10.10
N HIS A 347 11.66 15.42 -9.67
CA HIS A 347 11.23 16.55 -10.50
C HIS A 347 12.05 16.68 -11.79
N GLU A 348 13.36 16.42 -11.73
CA GLU A 348 14.19 16.39 -12.93
C GLU A 348 13.81 15.24 -13.87
N ASP A 349 13.46 14.08 -13.32
CA ASP A 349 13.00 12.95 -14.11
C ASP A 349 11.63 13.22 -14.75
N LEU A 350 10.71 13.87 -14.02
CA LEU A 350 9.43 14.33 -14.57
C LEU A 350 9.63 15.40 -15.64
N ALA A 351 10.61 16.29 -15.49
CA ALA A 351 10.97 17.28 -16.51
C ALA A 351 11.53 16.62 -17.78
N LYS A 352 12.31 15.54 -17.65
CA LYS A 352 12.75 14.73 -18.80
C LYS A 352 11.58 13.99 -19.44
N GLU A 353 10.67 13.42 -18.65
CA GLU A 353 9.53 12.65 -19.14
C GLU A 353 8.48 13.52 -19.86
N PHE A 354 8.15 14.68 -19.30
CA PHE A 354 7.08 15.55 -19.81
C PHE A 354 7.57 16.73 -20.65
N GLY A 355 8.87 17.01 -20.62
CA GLY A 355 9.47 18.21 -21.19
C GLY A 355 9.52 19.35 -20.17
N ALA A 356 10.72 19.90 -19.96
CA ALA A 356 10.96 20.93 -18.94
C ALA A 356 10.07 22.16 -19.15
N ASP A 357 9.99 22.70 -20.37
CA ASP A 357 9.14 23.85 -20.70
C ASP A 357 7.65 23.57 -20.50
N ALA A 358 7.22 22.33 -20.79
CA ALA A 358 5.83 21.92 -20.68
C ALA A 358 5.32 21.98 -19.25
N ILE A 359 6.16 21.63 -18.27
CA ILE A 359 5.84 21.71 -16.83
C ILE A 359 6.40 22.97 -16.16
N GLY A 360 7.07 23.84 -16.92
CA GLY A 360 7.75 25.02 -16.42
C GLY A 360 8.91 24.72 -15.47
N HIS A 361 9.56 23.56 -15.62
CA HIS A 361 10.75 23.17 -14.86
C HIS A 361 11.96 23.99 -15.30
N ARG A 362 12.55 24.76 -14.39
CA ARG A 362 13.76 25.55 -14.64
C ARG A 362 14.59 25.72 -13.38
N ARG A 363 15.90 25.92 -13.54
CA ARG A 363 16.76 26.33 -12.43
C ARG A 363 16.55 27.81 -12.11
N VAL A 364 16.66 28.18 -10.84
CA VAL A 364 16.33 29.54 -10.36
C VAL A 364 17.33 30.03 -9.32
N LYS A 365 17.36 31.35 -9.11
CA LYS A 365 17.96 31.98 -7.94
C LYS A 365 16.90 32.37 -6.94
N CYS A 366 17.28 32.55 -5.68
CA CYS A 366 16.40 33.11 -4.66
C CYS A 366 17.11 34.25 -3.92
N LEU A 367 16.46 35.42 -3.86
CA LEU A 367 16.92 36.59 -3.13
C LEU A 367 15.96 36.92 -2.00
N GLY A 368 16.50 37.23 -0.84
CA GLY A 368 15.77 37.74 0.31
C GLY A 368 15.94 39.23 0.48
N GLN A 369 15.07 39.83 1.30
CA GLN A 369 15.26 41.18 1.76
C GLN A 369 16.56 41.32 2.58
N GLY A 370 17.39 42.30 2.22
CA GLY A 370 18.70 42.53 2.80
C GLY A 370 19.61 43.30 1.85
N ARG A 371 20.68 43.88 2.39
CA ARG A 371 21.70 44.60 1.62
C ARG A 371 22.99 43.81 1.62
N ASP A 372 23.46 43.51 0.41
CA ASP A 372 24.75 42.91 0.16
C ASP A 372 25.24 43.40 -1.20
N ALA A 373 26.23 44.29 -1.18
CA ALA A 373 26.76 44.91 -2.39
C ALA A 373 27.45 43.90 -3.33
N SER A 374 27.79 42.69 -2.85
CA SER A 374 28.38 41.64 -3.67
C SER A 374 27.35 40.83 -4.45
N THR A 375 26.07 40.90 -4.06
CA THR A 375 24.98 40.15 -4.69
C THR A 375 24.26 41.02 -5.72
N ALA A 376 24.32 40.61 -6.99
CA ALA A 376 23.62 41.29 -8.08
C ALA A 376 22.11 41.01 -7.99
N GLN A 377 21.30 42.06 -8.09
CA GLN A 377 19.85 41.96 -8.17
C GLN A 377 19.34 42.33 -9.58
N PRO A 378 18.28 41.67 -10.08
CA PRO A 378 17.62 42.09 -11.31
C PRO A 378 17.11 43.53 -11.29
N ALA A 379 17.09 44.18 -12.46
CA ALA A 379 16.70 45.60 -12.59
C ALA A 379 15.22 45.87 -12.29
N TRP A 380 14.37 44.84 -12.35
CA TRP A 380 12.95 44.93 -12.01
C TRP A 380 12.68 44.92 -10.49
N LEU A 381 13.68 44.62 -9.67
CA LEU A 381 13.59 44.71 -8.21
C LEU A 381 13.82 46.13 -7.71
N ALA A 382 13.19 46.48 -6.60
CA ALA A 382 13.48 47.71 -5.88
C ALA A 382 14.96 47.77 -5.50
N SER A 383 15.62 48.87 -5.89
CA SER A 383 17.08 49.02 -5.81
C SER A 383 17.61 48.88 -4.37
N GLY A 384 18.55 47.96 -4.17
CA GLY A 384 19.32 47.83 -2.92
C GLY A 384 18.49 47.39 -1.70
N GLN A 385 17.41 46.65 -1.93
CA GLN A 385 16.57 46.11 -0.86
C GLN A 385 16.53 44.58 -0.82
N TYR A 386 16.82 43.90 -1.94
CA TYR A 386 16.66 42.46 -2.10
C TYR A 386 17.95 41.82 -2.61
N GLN A 387 18.97 41.82 -1.76
CA GLN A 387 20.32 41.32 -2.09
C GLN A 387 20.79 40.22 -1.13
N LYS A 388 19.96 39.74 -0.21
CA LYS A 388 20.34 38.60 0.62
C LYS A 388 20.33 37.33 -0.24
N ASP A 389 21.48 36.71 -0.48
CA ASP A 389 21.53 35.42 -1.18
C ASP A 389 20.82 34.34 -0.35
N MET A 390 19.83 33.68 -0.96
CA MET A 390 19.09 32.56 -0.38
C MET A 390 19.25 31.27 -1.21
N GLY A 391 20.15 31.28 -2.19
CA GLY A 391 20.52 30.14 -3.01
C GLY A 391 20.43 30.42 -4.51
N ASN A 392 21.00 29.50 -5.28
CA ASN A 392 21.22 29.65 -6.71
C ASN A 392 20.81 28.40 -7.50
N GLU A 393 21.01 28.46 -8.81
CA GLU A 393 20.57 27.48 -9.79
C GLU A 393 21.10 26.05 -9.55
N THR A 394 22.19 25.90 -8.80
CA THR A 394 22.79 24.60 -8.50
C THR A 394 21.84 23.74 -7.66
N GLY A 395 21.23 24.34 -6.63
CA GLY A 395 20.38 23.62 -5.68
C GLY A 395 18.92 24.06 -5.67
N LEU A 396 18.57 25.07 -6.47
CA LEU A 396 17.21 25.59 -6.57
C LEU A 396 16.62 25.41 -7.97
N ALA A 397 15.34 25.05 -7.99
CA ALA A 397 14.55 24.95 -9.21
C ALA A 397 13.12 25.45 -8.97
N GLN A 398 12.37 25.52 -10.06
CA GLN A 398 10.96 25.89 -10.07
C GLN A 398 10.23 25.01 -11.06
N VAL A 399 8.98 24.67 -10.75
CA VAL A 399 7.97 24.18 -11.71
C VAL A 399 6.79 25.14 -11.73
N THR A 400 5.97 25.08 -12.78
CA THR A 400 4.65 25.72 -12.77
C THR A 400 3.62 24.69 -12.32
N PRO A 401 3.07 24.78 -11.09
CA PRO A 401 2.35 23.65 -10.49
C PRO A 401 1.14 23.16 -11.29
N TYR A 402 0.32 24.07 -11.84
CA TYR A 402 -0.83 23.63 -12.66
C TYR A 402 -0.38 22.88 -13.92
N LYS A 403 0.71 23.32 -14.58
CA LYS A 403 1.26 22.63 -15.76
C LYS A 403 1.82 21.26 -15.41
N LEU A 404 2.53 21.14 -14.28
CA LEU A 404 3.00 19.86 -13.76
C LEU A 404 1.83 18.92 -13.49
N MET A 405 0.77 19.42 -12.84
CA MET A 405 -0.41 18.61 -12.52
C MET A 405 -1.19 18.18 -13.76
N ASP A 406 -1.30 19.03 -14.78
CA ASP A 406 -1.91 18.68 -16.07
C ASP A 406 -1.09 17.60 -16.80
N ALA A 407 0.23 17.72 -16.84
CA ALA A 407 1.09 16.71 -17.44
C ALA A 407 1.02 15.35 -16.70
N LEU A 408 1.00 15.39 -15.36
CA LEU A 408 0.83 14.20 -14.53
C LEU A 408 -0.55 13.55 -14.74
N LYS A 409 -1.62 14.35 -14.81
CA LYS A 409 -2.97 13.89 -15.16
C LYS A 409 -2.97 13.17 -16.50
N ASP A 410 -2.44 13.80 -17.53
CA ASP A 410 -2.43 13.25 -18.88
C ASP A 410 -1.64 11.94 -18.92
N SER A 411 -0.53 11.87 -18.17
CA SER A 411 0.27 10.66 -17.99
C SER A 411 -0.53 9.51 -17.37
N ILE A 412 -1.26 9.74 -16.27
CA ILE A 412 -2.05 8.68 -15.62
C ILE A 412 -3.24 8.24 -16.46
N VAL A 413 -3.94 9.17 -17.14
CA VAL A 413 -5.07 8.86 -18.02
C VAL A 413 -4.58 8.03 -19.21
N LYS A 414 -3.47 8.42 -19.84
CA LYS A 414 -2.88 7.68 -20.97
C LYS A 414 -2.45 6.25 -20.57
N ARG A 415 -2.13 6.03 -19.30
CA ARG A 415 -1.76 4.71 -18.75
C ARG A 415 -2.97 3.90 -18.26
N GLY A 416 -4.20 4.38 -18.45
CA GLY A 416 -5.42 3.65 -18.13
C GLY A 416 -5.93 3.85 -16.71
N CYS A 417 -5.55 4.94 -16.03
CA CYS A 417 -6.15 5.31 -14.75
C CYS A 417 -7.63 5.65 -14.94
N GLU A 418 -8.50 4.98 -14.18
CA GLU A 418 -9.89 5.39 -14.06
C GLU A 418 -9.96 6.56 -13.09
N ILE A 419 -10.63 7.65 -13.46
CA ILE A 419 -10.77 8.82 -12.58
C ILE A 419 -12.24 9.10 -12.32
N ILE A 420 -12.62 9.04 -11.05
CA ILE A 420 -13.97 9.24 -10.58
C ILE A 420 -14.07 10.60 -9.89
N ILE A 421 -15.05 11.40 -10.31
CA ILE A 421 -15.41 12.63 -9.60
C ILE A 421 -16.50 12.29 -8.60
N GLY A 422 -16.16 12.32 -7.31
CA GLY A 422 -17.05 12.02 -6.21
C GLY A 422 -16.32 12.10 -4.87
N LYS A 423 -17.07 12.24 -3.78
CA LYS A 423 -16.54 12.32 -2.42
C LYS A 423 -16.43 10.91 -1.86
N ALA A 424 -15.23 10.41 -1.61
CA ALA A 424 -15.13 9.26 -0.72
C ALA A 424 -15.61 9.64 0.69
N THR A 425 -16.36 8.73 1.31
CA THR A 425 -17.08 8.98 2.57
C THR A 425 -16.65 8.04 3.69
N GLY A 426 -15.91 6.98 3.35
CA GLY A 426 -15.48 5.99 4.32
C GLY A 426 -14.69 4.84 3.70
N VAL A 427 -14.41 3.86 4.54
CA VAL A 427 -13.76 2.59 4.20
C VAL A 427 -14.58 1.45 4.81
N GLU A 428 -14.81 0.39 4.05
CA GLU A 428 -15.37 -0.83 4.60
C GLU A 428 -14.23 -1.77 4.96
N MET A 429 -14.17 -2.18 6.22
CA MET A 429 -13.11 -3.00 6.78
C MET A 429 -13.55 -4.46 6.91
N GLU A 430 -12.66 -5.40 6.63
CA GLU A 430 -12.77 -6.81 6.99
C GLU A 430 -11.53 -7.19 7.82
N GLY A 431 -11.70 -7.28 9.15
CA GLY A 431 -10.56 -7.38 10.05
C GLY A 431 -9.67 -6.13 9.98
N SER A 432 -8.39 -6.34 9.71
CA SER A 432 -7.38 -5.28 9.50
C SER A 432 -7.23 -4.84 8.03
N ASP A 433 -8.07 -5.36 7.11
CA ASP A 433 -8.00 -5.03 5.69
C ASP A 433 -9.09 -4.04 5.28
N ALA A 434 -8.69 -2.98 4.58
CA ALA A 434 -9.57 -2.07 3.86
C ALA A 434 -10.04 -2.73 2.56
N MET A 435 -11.27 -3.23 2.54
CA MET A 435 -11.81 -4.02 1.42
C MET A 435 -12.40 -3.16 0.31
N SER A 436 -12.93 -2.00 0.67
CA SER A 436 -13.53 -1.08 -0.28
C SER A 436 -13.50 0.35 0.25
N CYS A 437 -13.62 1.30 -0.68
CA CYS A 437 -13.84 2.69 -0.35
C CYS A 437 -15.30 3.07 -0.63
N SER A 438 -15.97 3.61 0.39
CA SER A 438 -17.30 4.19 0.24
C SER A 438 -17.20 5.51 -0.51
N LEU A 439 -18.08 5.71 -1.49
CA LEU A 439 -18.09 6.83 -2.42
C LEU A 439 -19.49 7.40 -2.59
N CYS A 440 -19.62 8.70 -2.40
CA CYS A 440 -20.78 9.49 -2.76
C CYS A 440 -20.54 10.25 -4.08
N GLN A 441 -21.34 9.96 -5.10
CA GLN A 441 -21.33 10.66 -6.38
C GLN A 441 -22.74 11.09 -6.75
N ASP A 442 -22.94 12.39 -7.01
CA ASP A 442 -24.24 12.98 -7.36
C ASP A 442 -25.36 12.60 -6.36
N GLY A 443 -25.03 12.52 -5.06
CA GLY A 443 -25.94 12.13 -3.98
C GLY A 443 -26.24 10.63 -3.89
N LYS A 444 -25.57 9.79 -4.69
CA LYS A 444 -25.68 8.33 -4.65
C LYS A 444 -24.46 7.73 -3.98
N GLU A 445 -24.71 6.92 -2.95
CA GLU A 445 -23.68 6.13 -2.29
C GLU A 445 -23.37 4.87 -3.10
N SER A 446 -22.10 4.49 -3.10
CA SER A 446 -21.57 3.30 -3.75
C SER A 446 -20.32 2.82 -3.00
N SER A 447 -19.88 1.60 -3.29
CA SER A 447 -18.68 1.01 -2.68
C SER A 447 -17.76 0.53 -3.80
N LEU A 448 -16.49 0.89 -3.71
CA LEU A 448 -15.46 0.57 -4.69
C LEU A 448 -14.45 -0.41 -4.09
N PRO A 449 -14.48 -1.70 -4.48
CA PRO A 449 -13.54 -2.69 -3.97
C PRO A 449 -12.08 -2.33 -4.29
N CYS A 450 -11.19 -2.57 -3.34
CA CYS A 450 -9.77 -2.27 -3.48
C CYS A 450 -8.89 -3.32 -2.80
N THR A 451 -7.73 -3.61 -3.39
CA THR A 451 -6.70 -4.42 -2.70
C THR A 451 -5.79 -3.59 -1.82
N SER A 452 -5.68 -2.29 -2.11
CA SER A 452 -4.86 -1.35 -1.37
C SER A 452 -5.46 0.04 -1.49
N LEU A 453 -5.33 0.83 -0.43
CA LEU A 453 -5.90 2.16 -0.27
C LEU A 453 -4.77 3.16 0.00
N ILE A 454 -4.70 4.27 -0.74
CA ILE A 454 -3.73 5.35 -0.46
C ILE A 454 -4.49 6.65 -0.22
N LEU A 455 -4.34 7.26 0.95
CA LEU A 455 -4.95 8.52 1.34
C LEU A 455 -4.04 9.72 1.05
N GLY A 456 -4.32 10.41 -0.07
CA GLY A 456 -3.64 11.64 -0.50
C GLY A 456 -4.39 12.93 -0.14
N MET A 457 -4.99 13.01 1.06
CA MET A 457 -6.10 13.91 1.39
C MET A 457 -5.72 15.33 1.83
N GLY A 458 -4.46 15.76 1.65
CA GLY A 458 -3.94 17.09 2.00
C GLY A 458 -4.61 17.73 3.24
N ALA A 459 -5.27 18.89 3.09
CA ALA A 459 -5.78 19.66 4.24
C ALA A 459 -6.96 18.99 4.98
N TRP A 460 -7.65 18.05 4.34
CA TRP A 460 -8.77 17.31 4.93
C TRP A 460 -8.34 15.91 5.37
N ALA A 461 -7.05 15.64 5.48
CA ALA A 461 -6.56 14.32 5.91
C ALA A 461 -7.11 13.90 7.29
N SER A 462 -7.49 14.86 8.13
CA SER A 462 -8.17 14.61 9.40
C SER A 462 -9.53 13.91 9.27
N GLU A 463 -10.23 14.03 8.12
CA GLU A 463 -11.48 13.28 7.89
C GLU A 463 -11.24 11.76 7.90
N ALA A 464 -10.04 11.33 7.47
CA ALA A 464 -9.70 9.90 7.47
C ALA A 464 -9.62 9.31 8.88
N ALA A 465 -9.40 10.12 9.92
CA ALA A 465 -9.34 9.61 11.28
C ALA A 465 -10.70 9.06 11.77
N GLU A 466 -11.82 9.47 11.14
CA GLU A 466 -13.14 8.91 11.40
C GLU A 466 -13.32 7.53 10.77
N TRP A 467 -12.61 7.27 9.67
CA TRP A 467 -12.67 6.02 8.92
C TRP A 467 -11.86 4.91 9.57
N PHE A 468 -10.82 5.30 10.30
CA PHE A 468 -9.93 4.40 11.03
C PHE A 468 -9.95 4.75 12.53
N PRO A 469 -11.06 4.50 13.24
CA PRO A 469 -11.27 4.98 14.61
C PRO A 469 -10.20 4.47 15.60
N ASP A 470 -9.66 3.27 15.36
CA ASP A 470 -8.63 2.63 16.19
C ASP A 470 -7.19 3.02 15.81
N SER A 471 -7.00 3.86 14.80
CA SER A 471 -5.70 4.34 14.35
C SER A 471 -5.23 5.58 15.12
N THR A 472 -3.95 5.90 15.00
CA THR A 472 -3.35 7.11 15.56
C THR A 472 -3.25 8.23 14.53
N LEU A 473 -4.11 8.20 13.51
CA LEU A 473 -4.13 9.24 12.50
C LEU A 473 -4.42 10.61 13.14
N PRO A 474 -3.76 11.68 12.66
CA PRO A 474 -3.96 13.02 13.21
C PRO A 474 -5.42 13.47 12.98
N ARG A 475 -6.12 13.77 14.07
CA ARG A 475 -7.52 14.24 14.06
C ARG A 475 -7.64 15.73 13.72
N ARG A 476 -6.52 16.45 13.67
CA ARG A 476 -6.43 17.85 13.24
C ARG A 476 -5.35 17.99 12.19
N THR A 477 -5.69 18.64 11.09
CA THR A 477 -4.69 19.13 10.13
C THR A 477 -4.38 20.58 10.51
N VAL A 478 -3.10 20.92 10.66
CA VAL A 478 -2.70 22.33 10.77
C VAL A 478 -2.77 22.90 9.37
N SER A 479 -3.61 23.91 9.14
CA SER A 479 -3.85 24.41 7.80
C SER A 479 -3.90 25.93 7.74
N ASN A 480 -2.81 26.54 7.30
CA ASN A 480 -2.80 27.98 7.05
C ASN A 480 -3.29 28.25 5.62
N ARG A 481 -4.26 29.15 5.47
CA ARG A 481 -4.66 29.71 4.19
C ARG A 481 -3.69 30.82 3.79
N TYR A 482 -3.24 30.77 2.54
CA TYR A 482 -2.45 31.81 1.89
C TYR A 482 -3.24 32.41 0.74
N THR A 483 -3.10 33.73 0.58
CA THR A 483 -3.67 34.48 -0.54
C THR A 483 -2.60 34.68 -1.61
N SER A 484 -3.00 34.57 -2.88
CA SER A 484 -2.11 34.64 -4.03
C SER A 484 -2.66 35.55 -5.10
N VAL A 485 -1.76 36.28 -5.75
CA VAL A 485 -2.07 37.22 -6.83
C VAL A 485 -1.11 36.92 -7.99
N ILE A 486 -1.66 36.91 -9.20
CA ILE A 486 -0.94 36.51 -10.41
C ILE A 486 -1.05 37.63 -11.44
N TRP A 487 0.10 38.10 -11.93
CA TRP A 487 0.20 39.14 -12.95
C TRP A 487 0.65 38.58 -14.29
N ASP A 488 0.13 39.17 -15.36
CA ASP A 488 0.59 38.99 -16.74
C ASP A 488 1.87 39.80 -16.95
N ASP A 489 2.99 39.21 -16.52
CA ASP A 489 4.29 39.83 -16.61
C ASP A 489 5.39 38.80 -16.91
N VAL A 490 5.76 38.74 -18.18
CA VAL A 490 6.80 37.83 -18.67
C VAL A 490 8.22 38.35 -18.44
N GLU A 491 8.40 39.66 -18.25
CA GLU A 491 9.72 40.27 -18.14
C GLU A 491 10.37 39.94 -16.79
N VAL A 492 9.60 39.99 -15.70
CA VAL A 492 10.04 39.55 -14.36
C VAL A 492 10.48 38.08 -14.39
N GLY A 493 9.85 37.28 -15.27
CA GLY A 493 10.14 35.87 -15.46
C GLY A 493 11.50 35.55 -16.07
N LYS A 494 12.13 36.46 -16.84
CA LYS A 494 13.31 36.16 -17.67
C LYS A 494 14.55 35.81 -16.86
N ASP A 495 14.75 36.46 -15.72
CA ASP A 495 15.93 36.28 -14.87
C ASP A 495 15.83 35.07 -13.92
N ALA A 496 14.72 34.34 -13.96
CA ALA A 496 14.49 33.14 -13.15
C ALA A 496 14.86 33.33 -11.66
N THR A 497 14.56 34.51 -11.10
CA THR A 497 14.94 34.89 -9.73
C THR A 497 13.69 35.06 -8.87
N MET A 498 13.59 34.27 -7.81
CA MET A 498 12.54 34.35 -6.79
C MET A 498 12.90 35.34 -5.70
N VAL A 499 11.89 35.87 -5.02
CA VAL A 499 12.07 36.94 -4.03
C VAL A 499 11.25 36.65 -2.79
N PHE A 500 11.91 36.65 -1.63
CA PHE A 500 11.28 36.40 -0.33
C PHE A 500 11.38 37.67 0.51
N THR A 501 10.23 38.20 0.91
CA THR A 501 10.16 39.39 1.77
C THR A 501 10.22 38.98 3.24
N MET A 502 10.64 39.90 4.12
CA MET A 502 10.70 39.68 5.57
C MET A 502 9.57 40.44 6.30
N GLY A 503 8.53 40.86 5.58
CA GLY A 503 7.38 41.55 6.15
C GLY A 503 6.46 40.63 6.96
N GLU A 504 5.55 41.23 7.72
CA GLU A 504 4.54 40.50 8.52
C GLU A 504 3.63 39.61 7.65
N ASP A 505 3.48 39.96 6.38
CA ASP A 505 2.68 39.24 5.41
C ASP A 505 3.41 38.08 4.73
N HIS A 506 4.71 37.92 5.00
CA HIS A 506 5.54 36.84 4.46
C HIS A 506 5.38 36.69 2.94
N THR A 507 5.36 37.81 2.21
CA THR A 507 5.14 37.77 0.76
C THR A 507 6.31 37.10 0.04
N GLU A 508 6.00 36.10 -0.77
CA GLU A 508 6.94 35.38 -1.62
C GLU A 508 6.53 35.55 -3.08
N ILE A 509 7.49 35.97 -3.91
CA ILE A 509 7.30 36.26 -5.33
C ILE A 509 8.05 35.21 -6.14
N TYR A 510 7.28 34.54 -6.99
CA TYR A 510 7.69 33.45 -7.86
C TYR A 510 7.43 33.86 -9.31
N PRO A 511 8.37 34.59 -9.94
CA PRO A 511 8.30 34.82 -11.37
C PRO A 511 8.31 33.47 -12.09
N ARG A 512 7.47 33.31 -13.11
CA ARG A 512 7.40 32.14 -14.00
C ARG A 512 7.71 32.59 -15.42
N SER A 513 7.81 31.67 -16.38
CA SER A 513 8.15 32.03 -17.77
C SER A 513 7.11 32.91 -18.46
N ASN A 514 5.85 32.87 -18.02
CA ASN A 514 4.74 33.57 -18.65
C ASN A 514 3.89 34.44 -17.70
N GLU A 515 4.18 34.44 -16.40
CA GLU A 515 3.39 35.15 -15.39
C GLU A 515 4.27 35.44 -14.17
N CYS A 516 3.89 36.42 -13.36
CA CYS A 516 4.49 36.63 -12.04
C CYS A 516 3.46 36.22 -10.99
N TYR A 517 3.80 35.20 -10.19
CA TYR A 517 2.95 34.74 -9.09
C TYR A 517 3.51 35.31 -7.78
N ALA A 518 2.67 35.83 -6.90
CA ALA A 518 3.04 36.11 -5.52
C ALA A 518 2.01 35.54 -4.54
N ASN A 519 2.44 35.22 -3.33
CA ASN A 519 1.54 34.84 -2.24
C ASN A 519 2.03 35.37 -0.90
N GLY A 520 1.12 35.45 0.07
CA GLY A 520 1.38 35.91 1.43
C GLY A 520 0.11 35.89 2.26
N CYS A 521 0.09 36.69 3.33
CA CYS A 521 -1.01 36.83 4.29
C CYS A 521 -1.46 35.48 4.88
N PRO A 522 -0.60 34.76 5.63
CA PRO A 522 -1.01 33.53 6.29
C PRO A 522 -2.14 33.79 7.31
N THR A 523 -3.24 33.06 7.17
CA THR A 523 -4.37 33.08 8.12
C THR A 523 -4.82 31.65 8.46
N ASP A 524 -5.54 31.44 9.56
CA ASP A 524 -6.06 30.12 9.98
C ASP A 524 -7.61 30.13 10.08
N PRO A 525 -8.33 30.36 8.96
CA PRO A 525 -9.78 30.20 8.97
C PRO A 525 -10.17 28.72 8.96
N PRO A 526 -11.40 28.37 9.38
CA PRO A 526 -11.89 27.00 9.27
C PRO A 526 -11.80 26.45 7.85
N LEU A 527 -11.44 25.16 7.72
CA LEU A 527 -11.45 24.47 6.45
C LEU A 527 -12.90 24.31 5.96
N PRO A 528 -13.23 24.76 4.73
CA PRO A 528 -14.56 24.54 4.17
C PRO A 528 -14.72 23.08 3.71
N ASP A 529 -15.95 22.60 3.61
CA ASP A 529 -16.20 21.27 3.03
C ASP A 529 -15.83 21.26 1.54
N ASN A 530 -16.22 22.27 0.76
CA ASN A 530 -15.92 22.35 -0.67
C ASN A 530 -14.59 23.07 -0.95
N PRO A 531 -13.56 22.39 -1.51
CA PRO A 531 -12.27 23.01 -1.83
C PRO A 531 -12.34 24.11 -2.89
N MET A 532 -13.43 24.18 -3.67
CA MET A 532 -13.66 25.19 -4.71
C MET A 532 -14.21 26.52 -4.17
N GLU A 533 -14.77 26.54 -2.96
CA GLU A 533 -15.42 27.73 -2.38
C GLU A 533 -14.42 28.67 -1.68
N ILE A 534 -13.13 28.51 -1.95
CA ILE A 534 -12.08 29.26 -1.25
C ILE A 534 -11.70 30.48 -2.07
N GLU A 535 -12.25 31.59 -1.61
CA GLU A 535 -11.98 32.92 -2.12
C GLU A 535 -11.05 33.69 -1.16
N PRO A 536 -10.06 34.42 -1.68
CA PRO A 536 -9.23 35.29 -0.86
C PRO A 536 -10.02 36.54 -0.42
N PRO A 537 -9.93 36.96 0.86
CA PRO A 537 -10.43 38.25 1.32
C PRO A 537 -9.76 39.42 0.58
N GLN A 538 -10.55 40.44 0.27
CA GLN A 538 -10.09 41.58 -0.54
C GLN A 538 -8.94 42.35 0.13
N ASP A 539 -8.96 42.49 1.45
CA ASP A 539 -7.89 43.14 2.22
C ASP A 539 -6.56 42.37 2.14
N GLU A 540 -6.60 41.03 2.17
CA GLU A 540 -5.41 40.20 1.96
C GLU A 540 -4.86 40.32 0.55
N ILE A 541 -5.74 40.36 -0.47
CA ILE A 541 -5.33 40.60 -1.86
C ILE A 541 -4.59 41.94 -1.97
N ASP A 542 -5.13 42.99 -1.36
CA ASP A 542 -4.54 44.33 -1.43
C ASP A 542 -3.21 44.43 -0.67
N ARG A 543 -3.04 43.70 0.43
CA ARG A 543 -1.75 43.58 1.16
C ARG A 543 -0.69 42.85 0.34
N VAL A 544 -1.01 41.67 -0.20
CA VAL A 544 -0.09 40.92 -1.09
C VAL A 544 0.29 41.77 -2.30
N LYS A 545 -0.66 42.49 -2.91
CA LYS A 545 -0.39 43.43 -4.01
C LYS A 545 0.55 44.55 -3.58
N ALA A 546 0.27 45.19 -2.45
CA ALA A 546 1.07 46.32 -1.97
C ALA A 546 2.52 45.91 -1.71
N GLU A 547 2.75 44.79 -1.03
CA GLU A 547 4.10 44.31 -0.76
C GLU A 547 4.80 43.81 -2.03
N SER A 548 4.08 43.12 -2.92
CA SER A 548 4.63 42.68 -4.23
C SER A 548 5.04 43.86 -5.11
N ILE A 549 4.24 44.93 -5.16
CA ILE A 549 4.56 46.15 -5.91
C ILE A 549 5.73 46.91 -5.25
N ALA A 550 5.82 46.92 -3.91
CA ALA A 550 6.95 47.51 -3.23
C ALA A 550 8.26 46.79 -3.58
N ALA A 551 8.24 45.46 -3.69
CA ALA A 551 9.39 44.66 -4.08
C ALA A 551 9.71 44.74 -5.58
N VAL A 552 8.66 44.73 -6.42
CA VAL A 552 8.73 44.70 -7.88
C VAL A 552 7.89 45.86 -8.45
N PRO A 553 8.43 47.09 -8.49
CA PRO A 553 7.66 48.30 -8.85
C PRO A 553 6.89 48.23 -10.17
N ARG A 554 7.39 47.46 -11.15
CA ARG A 554 6.71 47.28 -12.45
C ARG A 554 5.38 46.55 -12.36
N LEU A 555 5.12 45.76 -11.31
CA LEU A 555 3.82 45.10 -11.11
C LEU A 555 2.68 46.09 -10.89
N LYS A 556 2.99 47.36 -10.60
CA LYS A 556 2.00 48.44 -10.51
C LYS A 556 1.20 48.63 -11.79
N ASP A 557 1.87 48.49 -12.93
CA ASP A 557 1.29 48.72 -14.26
C ASP A 557 0.92 47.40 -14.97
N ALA A 558 1.25 46.25 -14.38
CA ALA A 558 0.94 44.93 -14.92
C ALA A 558 -0.52 44.53 -14.66
N THR A 559 -1.10 43.79 -15.60
CA THR A 559 -2.48 43.30 -15.47
C THR A 559 -2.53 42.10 -14.52
N ILE A 560 -3.47 42.10 -13.57
CA ILE A 560 -3.72 40.94 -12.71
C ILE A 560 -4.57 39.93 -13.50
N ILE A 561 -4.06 38.72 -13.66
CA ILE A 561 -4.75 37.59 -14.31
C ILE A 561 -5.77 36.99 -13.35
N ARG A 562 -5.37 36.78 -12.09
CA ARG A 562 -6.18 36.08 -11.09
C ARG A 562 -5.70 36.38 -9.68
N SER A 563 -6.64 36.44 -8.74
CA SER A 563 -6.39 36.30 -7.31
C SER A 563 -7.04 35.01 -6.82
N THR A 564 -6.41 34.30 -5.88
CA THR A 564 -6.92 33.04 -5.33
C THR A 564 -6.40 32.82 -3.90
N ALA A 565 -6.96 31.85 -3.19
CA ALA A 565 -6.37 31.31 -1.97
C ALA A 565 -6.36 29.78 -1.93
N CYS A 566 -5.52 29.20 -1.07
CA CYS A 566 -5.50 27.78 -0.76
C CYS A 566 -4.90 27.50 0.61
N PHE A 567 -5.14 26.30 1.15
CA PHE A 567 -4.57 25.86 2.42
C PHE A 567 -3.27 25.09 2.25
N LEU A 568 -2.33 25.29 3.16
CA LEU A 568 -1.13 24.49 3.30
C LEU A 568 -1.36 23.42 4.36
N ALA A 569 -1.49 22.16 3.94
CA ALA A 569 -1.75 21.06 4.85
C ALA A 569 -0.48 20.65 5.60
N GLY A 570 -0.49 20.73 6.92
CA GLY A 570 0.56 20.27 7.82
C GLY A 570 0.02 19.37 8.93
N SER A 571 0.92 18.64 9.58
CA SER A 571 0.66 17.95 10.83
C SER A 571 0.96 18.84 12.03
N GLU A 572 0.61 18.38 13.24
CA GLU A 572 0.93 19.05 14.50
C GLU A 572 2.44 19.27 14.70
N ASP A 573 3.27 18.37 14.18
CA ASP A 573 4.75 18.45 14.25
C ASP A 573 5.38 19.11 13.02
N HIS A 574 4.56 19.66 12.11
CA HIS A 574 4.98 20.29 10.84
C HIS A 574 5.82 19.38 9.91
N ARG A 575 5.68 18.05 10.05
CA ARG A 575 6.36 17.06 9.21
C ARG A 575 5.37 16.33 8.30
N PRO A 576 5.78 15.88 7.10
CA PRO A 576 4.96 14.99 6.31
C PRO A 576 4.49 13.76 7.10
N VAL A 577 3.33 13.24 6.75
CA VAL A 577 2.80 11.96 7.27
C VAL A 577 2.78 10.99 6.09
N VAL A 578 3.68 10.02 6.10
CA VAL A 578 3.84 9.01 5.05
C VAL A 578 4.07 7.66 5.70
N GLY A 579 3.14 6.72 5.52
CA GLY A 579 3.27 5.38 6.09
C GLY A 579 1.99 4.58 6.02
N ARG A 580 2.05 3.32 6.47
CA ARG A 580 0.86 2.48 6.60
C ARG A 580 -0.05 3.04 7.70
N ILE A 581 -1.35 2.97 7.50
CA ILE A 581 -2.31 3.33 8.53
C ILE A 581 -2.20 2.29 9.67
N PRO A 582 -2.01 2.71 10.93
CA PRO A 582 -1.90 1.79 12.05
C PRO A 582 -3.07 0.81 12.11
N LYS A 583 -2.78 -0.46 12.41
CA LYS A 583 -3.76 -1.57 12.48
C LYS A 583 -4.51 -1.85 11.18
N THR A 584 -4.08 -1.27 10.05
CA THR A 584 -4.64 -1.55 8.73
C THR A 584 -3.54 -2.01 7.78
N GLU A 585 -3.59 -3.26 7.30
CA GLU A 585 -2.46 -3.84 6.54
C GLU A 585 -2.29 -3.19 5.17
N ASN A 586 -3.39 -2.93 4.47
CA ASN A 586 -3.39 -2.53 3.06
C ASN A 586 -3.76 -1.05 2.82
N ALA A 587 -3.72 -0.21 3.85
CA ALA A 587 -3.97 1.23 3.72
C ALA A 587 -2.72 2.06 4.05
N VAL A 588 -2.50 3.11 3.28
CA VAL A 588 -1.35 4.02 3.36
C VAL A 588 -1.87 5.45 3.40
N ILE A 589 -1.24 6.31 4.18
CA ILE A 589 -1.49 7.76 4.16
C ILE A 589 -0.24 8.49 3.66
N ALA A 590 -0.44 9.53 2.86
CA ALA A 590 0.61 10.41 2.39
C ALA A 590 0.09 11.86 2.28
N CYS A 591 0.32 12.66 3.32
CA CYS A 591 -0.15 14.05 3.42
C CYS A 591 0.79 14.94 4.25
N GLY A 592 0.39 16.18 4.53
CA GLY A 592 1.15 17.06 5.44
C GLY A 592 2.40 17.70 4.84
N GLY A 593 2.43 17.94 3.52
CA GLY A 593 3.59 18.52 2.85
C GLY A 593 3.88 20.00 3.14
N GLY A 594 2.98 20.70 3.85
CA GLY A 594 3.12 22.12 4.19
C GLY A 594 3.31 23.02 2.97
N CYS A 595 4.10 24.09 3.12
CA CYS A 595 4.56 24.94 2.02
C CYS A 595 5.42 24.20 0.98
N TRP A 596 5.94 23.02 1.33
CA TRP A 596 6.80 22.20 0.47
C TRP A 596 6.06 21.07 -0.25
N GLY A 597 4.73 21.11 -0.30
CA GLY A 597 3.94 20.02 -0.89
C GLY A 597 4.23 19.75 -2.36
N ILE A 598 4.53 20.79 -3.16
CA ILE A 598 4.95 20.60 -4.56
C ILE A 598 6.33 19.96 -4.64
N LEU A 599 7.27 20.43 -3.82
CA LEU A 599 8.61 19.85 -3.75
C LEU A 599 8.55 18.38 -3.35
N ASN A 600 7.93 18.06 -2.21
CA ASN A 600 7.95 16.72 -1.62
C ASN A 600 6.95 15.73 -2.25
N GLY A 601 5.98 16.23 -3.02
CA GLY A 601 4.89 15.44 -3.60
C GLY A 601 5.33 14.20 -4.39
N PRO A 602 6.32 14.30 -5.30
CA PRO A 602 6.86 13.14 -6.02
C PRO A 602 7.45 12.06 -5.10
N ALA A 603 8.33 12.42 -4.15
CA ALA A 603 8.93 11.43 -3.26
C ALA A 603 7.90 10.80 -2.29
N MET A 604 6.95 11.60 -1.77
CA MET A 604 5.85 11.10 -0.95
C MET A 604 4.97 10.12 -1.73
N GLY A 605 4.64 10.44 -2.99
CA GLY A 605 3.84 9.56 -3.84
C GLY A 605 4.59 8.29 -4.25
N GLU A 606 5.90 8.38 -4.51
CA GLU A 606 6.75 7.20 -4.79
C GLU A 606 6.77 6.25 -3.58
N ALA A 607 6.99 6.78 -2.38
CA ALA A 607 6.97 5.99 -1.15
C ALA A 607 5.57 5.38 -0.89
N ALA A 608 4.50 6.16 -1.05
CA ALA A 608 3.14 5.67 -0.87
C ALA A 608 2.79 4.55 -1.86
N ALA A 609 3.19 4.69 -3.13
CA ALA A 609 3.03 3.68 -4.16
C ALA A 609 3.78 2.39 -3.82
N ALA A 610 5.02 2.48 -3.33
CA ALA A 610 5.80 1.33 -2.90
C ALA A 610 5.12 0.61 -1.72
N LEU A 611 4.75 1.35 -0.67
CA LEU A 611 4.06 0.78 0.50
C LEU A 611 2.75 0.09 0.11
N ALA A 612 1.93 0.72 -0.73
CA ALA A 612 0.67 0.14 -1.18
C ALA A 612 0.89 -1.12 -2.02
N ALA A 613 1.97 -1.19 -2.79
CA ALA A 613 2.36 -2.38 -3.54
C ALA A 613 3.00 -3.49 -2.68
N GLY A 614 3.16 -3.27 -1.37
CA GLY A 614 3.84 -4.21 -0.47
C GLY A 614 5.36 -4.21 -0.60
N GLU A 615 5.93 -3.17 -1.21
CA GLU A 615 7.36 -3.02 -1.50
C GLU A 615 8.03 -2.08 -0.48
N GLU A 616 9.35 -2.19 -0.36
CA GLU A 616 10.15 -1.23 0.41
C GLU A 616 10.25 0.11 -0.34
N PRO A 617 9.98 1.25 0.32
CA PRO A 617 10.14 2.56 -0.30
C PRO A 617 11.59 2.83 -0.72
N PRO A 618 11.83 3.51 -1.87
CA PRO A 618 13.18 3.90 -2.28
C PRO A 618 13.90 4.88 -1.34
N LEU A 619 13.19 5.43 -0.35
CA LEU A 619 13.73 6.32 0.68
C LEU A 619 13.19 5.94 2.06
N ASP A 620 13.99 6.11 3.11
CA ASP A 620 13.57 5.88 4.49
C ASP A 620 12.53 6.91 4.94
N VAL A 621 11.27 6.46 5.06
CA VAL A 621 10.13 7.26 5.52
C VAL A 621 9.77 7.04 6.99
N SER A 622 10.59 6.33 7.77
CA SER A 622 10.30 6.03 9.19
C SER A 622 10.05 7.28 10.04
N ALA A 623 10.74 8.38 9.73
CA ALA A 623 10.57 9.66 10.41
C ALA A 623 9.21 10.34 10.11
N PHE A 624 8.46 9.85 9.14
CA PHE A 624 7.16 10.35 8.70
C PHE A 624 6.02 9.36 9.00
N ASP A 625 6.30 8.26 9.69
CA ASP A 625 5.33 7.22 10.01
C ASP A 625 4.17 7.80 10.86
N PRO A 626 2.89 7.53 10.52
CA PRO A 626 1.74 7.97 11.31
C PRO A 626 1.71 7.40 12.75
N LEU A 627 2.39 6.29 13.04
CA LEU A 627 2.54 5.76 14.40
C LEU A 627 3.25 6.72 15.35
N ARG A 628 3.99 7.72 14.85
CA ARG A 628 4.66 8.71 15.70
C ARG A 628 3.70 9.55 16.54
N PHE A 629 2.41 9.60 16.17
CA PHE A 629 1.37 10.28 16.92
C PHE A 629 0.73 9.39 18.00
N ASP A 630 1.14 8.13 18.12
CA ASP A 630 0.64 7.23 19.14
C ASP A 630 1.20 7.57 20.54
N ARG A 631 0.37 8.21 21.36
CA ARG A 631 0.70 8.61 22.74
C ARG A 631 0.82 7.42 23.70
N SER A 632 0.36 6.21 23.34
CA SER A 632 0.48 5.03 24.20
C SER A 632 1.94 4.56 24.35
N HIS A 633 2.75 4.72 23.30
CA HIS A 633 4.18 4.40 23.29
C HIS A 633 5.02 5.29 24.20
N LEU A 634 4.68 6.59 24.30
CA LEU A 634 5.31 7.53 25.22
C LEU A 634 5.11 7.13 26.69
N SER A 635 3.89 6.72 27.05
CA SER A 635 3.58 6.33 28.44
C SER A 635 4.35 5.08 28.90
N THR A 636 4.52 4.09 28.01
CA THR A 636 5.26 2.86 28.28
C THR A 636 6.77 3.10 28.29
N PHE A 637 7.27 3.97 27.41
CA PHE A 637 8.67 4.39 27.37
C PHE A 637 9.08 5.17 28.63
N ILE A 638 8.28 6.17 29.04
CA ILE A 638 8.54 6.99 30.24
C ILE A 638 8.56 6.12 31.51
N LYS A 639 7.69 5.10 31.59
CA LYS A 639 7.66 4.12 32.69
C LYS A 639 8.90 3.22 32.74
N GLY A 640 9.60 3.03 31.62
CA GLY A 640 10.81 2.20 31.52
C GLY A 640 12.13 2.96 31.73
N LEU A 641 12.11 4.29 31.88
CA LEU A 641 13.31 5.09 32.10
C LEU A 641 13.78 5.03 33.57
N PRO A 642 15.10 5.10 33.83
CA PRO A 642 15.62 5.27 35.18
C PRO A 642 15.06 6.54 35.84
N PRO A 643 14.84 6.57 37.17
CA PRO A 643 14.17 7.67 37.86
C PRO A 643 14.76 9.08 37.59
N LYS A 644 16.08 9.17 37.37
CA LYS A 644 16.76 10.43 37.03
C LYS A 644 16.39 10.97 35.65
N LEU A 645 16.19 10.09 34.67
CA LEU A 645 15.78 10.42 33.30
C LEU A 645 14.29 10.75 33.25
N THR A 646 13.46 10.02 33.99
CA THR A 646 12.05 10.33 34.17
C THR A 646 11.86 11.73 34.78
N ALA A 647 12.68 12.10 35.77
CA ALA A 647 12.66 13.43 36.38
C ALA A 647 13.14 14.53 35.41
N LEU A 648 14.11 14.23 34.54
CA LEU A 648 14.61 15.17 33.52
C LEU A 648 13.54 15.45 32.45
N VAL A 649 12.87 14.40 31.94
CA VAL A 649 11.76 14.52 30.99
C VAL A 649 10.56 15.26 31.61
N ALA A 650 10.30 15.07 32.90
CA ALA A 650 9.25 15.82 33.62
C ALA A 650 9.58 17.31 33.81
N GLN A 651 10.87 17.68 33.81
CA GLN A 651 11.33 19.07 33.91
C GLN A 651 11.45 19.76 32.54
N HIS A 652 11.47 18.98 31.46
CA HIS A 652 11.62 19.42 30.07
C HIS A 652 10.55 18.75 29.18
N PRO A 653 9.28 19.20 29.25
CA PRO A 653 8.17 18.62 28.49
C PRO A 653 8.45 18.52 26.97
N GLU A 654 9.25 19.42 26.43
CA GLU A 654 9.70 19.46 25.04
C GLU A 654 10.52 18.23 24.60
N LEU A 655 11.12 17.49 25.55
CA LEU A 655 11.84 16.25 25.25
C LEU A 655 10.87 15.07 25.00
N ALA A 656 9.61 15.18 25.43
CA ALA A 656 8.58 14.19 25.12
C ALA A 656 8.09 14.29 23.65
N ASP A 657 8.31 15.43 23.00
CA ASP A 657 7.94 15.67 21.59
C ASP A 657 9.00 15.12 20.60
N LEU A 658 10.17 14.71 21.09
CA LEU A 658 11.16 13.97 20.31
C LEU A 658 10.70 12.51 20.21
N GLY A 659 9.89 12.20 19.20
CA GLY A 659 9.50 10.83 18.87
C GLY A 659 10.72 9.95 18.58
N LEU A 660 10.98 8.96 19.44
CA LEU A 660 12.15 8.08 19.32
C LEU A 660 11.71 6.66 18.93
N ALA A 661 11.91 6.32 17.65
CA ALA A 661 11.89 4.94 17.17
C ALA A 661 13.04 4.12 17.79
N LYS A 662 12.97 2.78 17.74
CA LYS A 662 13.96 1.83 18.30
C LYS A 662 15.43 2.13 17.93
N SER A 663 15.70 2.74 16.77
CA SER A 663 17.04 3.14 16.31
C SER A 663 17.65 4.30 17.11
N SER A 664 16.84 5.04 17.87
CA SER A 664 17.25 6.26 18.58
C SER A 664 17.82 6.01 19.98
N ARG A 665 17.80 4.76 20.46
CA ARG A 665 18.39 4.38 21.76
C ARG A 665 19.91 4.59 21.82
N GLY A 666 20.60 4.47 20.67
CA GLY A 666 22.02 4.76 20.56
C GLY A 666 22.31 6.26 20.61
N MET A 667 21.59 7.06 19.80
CA MET A 667 21.80 8.51 19.74
C MET A 667 21.48 9.22 21.06
N LEU A 668 20.40 8.82 21.77
CA LEU A 668 20.09 9.43 23.06
C LEU A 668 21.13 9.10 24.13
N ARG A 669 21.74 7.91 24.08
CA ARG A 669 22.80 7.49 25.00
C ARG A 669 24.13 8.20 24.73
N ASP A 670 24.38 8.58 23.47
CA ASP A 670 25.59 9.34 23.11
C ASP A 670 25.42 10.86 23.30
N SER A 671 24.18 11.35 23.45
CA SER A 671 23.86 12.77 23.66
C SER A 671 23.58 13.15 25.12
N LEU A 672 23.27 12.17 25.98
CA LEU A 672 23.20 12.27 27.45
C LEU A 672 24.54 11.90 28.08
#